data_AF-A0AAD6Q5H2-F1
#
_entry.id   AF-A0AAD6Q5H2-F1
#
_cell.length_a   1.000
_cell.length_b   1.000
_cell.length_c   1.000
_cell.angle_alpha   90.00
_cell.angle_beta   90.00
_cell.angle_gamma   90.00
#
_symmetry.space_group_name_H-M   'P 1'
#
loop_
_entity.id
_entity.type
_entity.pdbx_description
1 polymer ?
#
loop_
_entity_poly.entity_id
_entity_poly.type
_entity_poly.pdbx_seq_one_letter_code
_entity_poly.pdbx_strand_id
1 'polypeptide(L)'
;MDRRRAGSPVYTRQWSNESRGSNSTGSSSPAPMSPAHPNSRLSSNMSTIKRTQNVAAKAAAQRLAQVMASSQTADDDDEDDLDFRFPARPAPVPASSGFGSVNHRGSSNGVSVTRPNRSPSPALGRNFMENVPSVRSTSAGRPSMSVRAATVVPPSKQSLRTPVSIPPIDPPSSRNRDNKRFTSDVGQLKLADSGDQREASALRDELDMLQEENEAILDKLRSAEEKREEAEARARELEKQVAALGEGVSLEAKLLSRKEAALRQREAALKAAKQSTDGRDAEVATLRTELESLKDDTATAAEQLQEAESETKALRMMTQRMILTQEEMEEVVLKRCWLARYWGLAVEHGICADIALSFLLDKRLRRSWIEASGGDSDRSKVVRDLNDLTGEGNIESMLSVEMGLRELASLKVEDAVVLALAQHRRPNMVRQSFSDSRPPGDPKFTEATELSKAEAEDVHFKEAWLTYYWRRALVHGVEEDIAEDRLQFWIGRSEQSPTSHDVVDVERGVSELRKLSIEQQLWEASRREIDHSSLAPGLSLEALYLSSHFSLSEIMHSQTWKAMAMAALVVQLCTSMGVDSSSPHPDKIARLPGQPHVGFQQFSGYVTVDGNKHRALFYYFVEAEIDPASKPLVLWLNGGPGCSSLGVGAFSENGPFRPNGRVLIRNEHSWNREANMLYLETPVGVGFSYATDNSSYVAVDDEATARDNLVFLQGWFHKFPQYRNKDLFITGESYAGHYIPQLAKLMVEINKKKKLVNLKGIALGNPVLEFATDLNSRAEYFWSHGLISDSTYKMFTSACNYSRYVSEYYRDSVSSICSLVMKQVSTETSRFVDKYDVTLDVCIPSVLSQSKVISPKQVSERIDVCIEDETVNYLNREDVRKALHARLIGVRRWEVCSNILDYEVLNIEIPTINIVGSLIKAGIPVLIYSGDQDSVIPLTGSRTLVHRLAKELGLNTTVPYRAWFAGKQVGGWTQVYGNILSFATIRGASHEAPFSQPERSLMLFKSFLEGKHLPEVF
;
A
#
# COMPACT_ATOMS: atom_id res chain seq x y z
N MET A 1 -3.73 13.22 -72.71
CA MET A 1 -3.20 11.84 -72.68
C MET A 1 -2.63 11.64 -71.28
N ASP A 2 -3.28 11.00 -70.31
CA ASP A 2 -4.07 9.75 -70.23
C ASP A 2 -3.29 8.67 -69.47
N ARG A 3 -3.80 8.35 -68.27
CA ARG A 3 -4.02 6.99 -67.73
C ARG A 3 -2.77 6.11 -67.43
N ARG A 4 -2.83 5.18 -66.46
CA ARG A 4 -3.96 4.71 -65.62
C ARG A 4 -3.46 4.28 -64.23
N ARG A 5 -4.36 4.21 -63.25
CA ARG A 5 -4.17 3.65 -61.91
C ARG A 5 -5.27 2.60 -61.67
N ALA A 6 -4.97 1.52 -60.96
CA ALA A 6 -5.93 0.51 -60.50
C ALA A 6 -5.38 -0.15 -59.22
N GLY A 7 -6.20 -0.68 -58.31
CA GLY A 7 -7.67 -0.66 -58.26
C GLY A 7 -8.23 -1.95 -57.68
N SER A 8 -8.62 -1.95 -56.41
CA SER A 8 -9.16 -3.14 -55.71
C SER A 8 -10.56 -3.53 -56.23
N PRO A 9 -10.90 -4.82 -56.27
CA PRO A 9 -12.25 -5.29 -56.58
C PRO A 9 -13.14 -5.35 -55.31
N VAL A 10 -14.42 -5.01 -55.48
CA VAL A 10 -15.53 -5.38 -54.59
C VAL A 10 -16.63 -5.94 -55.49
N TYR A 11 -17.25 -7.06 -55.12
CA TYR A 11 -18.47 -7.55 -55.76
C TYR A 11 -19.41 -8.21 -54.73
N THR A 12 -20.66 -8.47 -55.14
CA THR A 12 -21.82 -8.37 -54.25
C THR A 12 -22.93 -9.39 -54.51
N ARG A 13 -23.74 -9.65 -53.46
CA ARG A 13 -25.14 -10.15 -53.47
C ARG A 13 -25.40 -11.58 -53.98
N GLN A 14 -26.17 -12.34 -53.18
CA GLN A 14 -27.60 -12.50 -53.46
C GLN A 14 -28.42 -12.86 -52.21
N TRP A 15 -29.75 -12.77 -52.31
CA TRP A 15 -30.75 -13.06 -51.29
C TRP A 15 -31.71 -14.15 -51.79
N SER A 16 -32.25 -14.94 -50.87
CA SER A 16 -33.54 -15.64 -51.00
C SER A 16 -34.24 -15.62 -49.63
N ASN A 17 -35.58 -15.62 -49.61
CA ASN A 17 -36.36 -15.21 -48.44
C ASN A 17 -37.80 -15.76 -48.48
N GLU A 18 -38.19 -16.59 -47.52
CA GLU A 18 -39.56 -16.98 -47.10
C GLU A 18 -39.40 -17.78 -45.78
N SER A 19 -39.93 -17.38 -44.61
CA SER A 19 -41.34 -17.34 -44.13
C SER A 19 -41.93 -18.75 -43.80
N ARG A 20 -42.72 -19.01 -42.74
CA ARG A 20 -43.09 -18.30 -41.48
C ARG A 20 -43.95 -19.28 -40.62
N GLY A 21 -43.73 -19.45 -39.32
CA GLY A 21 -44.53 -20.36 -38.46
C GLY A 21 -44.19 -20.30 -36.96
N SER A 22 -45.07 -20.77 -36.06
CA SER A 22 -45.03 -20.44 -34.62
C SER A 22 -45.67 -21.46 -33.66
N ASN A 23 -45.30 -21.35 -32.36
CA ASN A 23 -46.02 -21.76 -31.13
C ASN A 23 -46.00 -23.23 -30.61
N SER A 24 -45.12 -23.45 -29.61
CA SER A 24 -45.41 -23.83 -28.20
C SER A 24 -46.14 -25.14 -27.79
N THR A 25 -45.80 -25.61 -26.57
CA THR A 25 -46.40 -26.69 -25.73
C THR A 25 -46.15 -28.15 -26.16
N GLY A 26 -46.13 -29.17 -25.27
CA GLY A 26 -46.13 -29.16 -23.80
C GLY A 26 -46.17 -30.56 -23.12
N SER A 27 -45.21 -30.83 -22.22
CA SER A 27 -45.19 -31.83 -21.11
C SER A 27 -45.35 -33.36 -21.31
N SER A 28 -44.58 -34.09 -20.47
CA SER A 28 -44.88 -35.37 -19.76
C SER A 28 -44.95 -36.73 -20.51
N SER A 29 -44.22 -37.70 -19.97
CA SER A 29 -44.23 -39.15 -20.28
C SER A 29 -45.32 -39.92 -19.48
N PRO A 30 -45.53 -41.21 -19.79
CA PRO A 30 -45.12 -42.23 -18.79
C PRO A 30 -44.50 -43.53 -19.38
N ALA A 31 -44.01 -44.39 -18.48
CA ALA A 31 -43.45 -45.74 -18.71
C ALA A 31 -44.47 -46.81 -18.16
N PRO A 32 -44.14 -48.11 -17.89
CA PRO A 32 -42.92 -48.91 -18.12
C PRO A 32 -43.17 -50.35 -18.67
N MET A 33 -42.12 -51.17 -18.80
CA MET A 33 -41.95 -52.54 -18.21
C MET A 33 -40.62 -53.19 -18.70
N SER A 34 -40.11 -54.20 -17.99
CA SER A 34 -38.79 -54.87 -18.20
C SER A 34 -38.97 -56.42 -18.19
N PRO A 35 -37.97 -57.32 -18.48
CA PRO A 35 -36.74 -57.49 -17.66
C PRO A 35 -35.44 -58.07 -18.34
N ALA A 36 -34.34 -58.15 -17.55
CA ALA A 36 -33.16 -59.07 -17.62
C ALA A 36 -32.30 -59.15 -18.92
N HIS A 37 -31.01 -58.74 -18.96
CA HIS A 37 -29.76 -59.22 -18.29
C HIS A 37 -29.00 -60.34 -19.07
N PRO A 38 -27.64 -60.50 -18.96
CA PRO A 38 -26.68 -59.82 -18.07
C PRO A 38 -25.36 -59.26 -18.71
N ASN A 39 -24.63 -58.46 -17.90
CA ASN A 39 -23.16 -58.24 -17.88
C ASN A 39 -22.35 -57.85 -19.14
N SER A 40 -22.00 -56.56 -19.21
CA SER A 40 -20.58 -56.14 -19.16
C SER A 40 -20.47 -54.85 -18.32
N ARG A 41 -19.29 -54.55 -17.74
CA ARG A 41 -19.08 -53.38 -16.86
C ARG A 41 -17.84 -52.59 -17.26
N LEU A 42 -18.03 -51.31 -17.57
CA LEU A 42 -17.02 -50.24 -17.50
C LEU A 42 -17.71 -49.01 -16.90
N SER A 43 -17.29 -48.55 -15.73
CA SER A 43 -18.04 -47.55 -14.94
C SER A 43 -17.16 -46.46 -14.33
N SER A 44 -17.25 -45.26 -14.91
CA SER A 44 -17.08 -43.93 -14.30
C SER A 44 -16.42 -43.81 -12.91
N ASN A 45 -15.13 -43.45 -12.88
CA ASN A 45 -14.35 -43.11 -11.67
C ASN A 45 -14.72 -41.75 -11.01
N MET A 46 -15.84 -41.11 -11.38
CA MET A 46 -16.27 -39.81 -10.81
C MET A 46 -17.23 -39.91 -9.61
N SER A 47 -17.74 -41.11 -9.28
CA SER A 47 -18.69 -41.29 -8.17
C SER A 47 -18.03 -41.41 -6.78
N THR A 48 -16.72 -41.66 -6.73
CA THR A 48 -15.98 -41.95 -5.50
C THR A 48 -15.63 -40.69 -4.68
N ILE A 49 -15.39 -39.55 -5.35
CA ILE A 49 -14.85 -38.31 -4.73
C ILE A 49 -15.89 -37.64 -3.81
N LYS A 50 -17.15 -37.50 -4.27
CA LYS A 50 -18.22 -36.94 -3.42
C LYS A 50 -18.57 -37.83 -2.22
N ARG A 51 -18.09 -39.07 -2.18
CA ARG A 51 -18.34 -40.02 -1.08
C ARG A 51 -17.26 -40.01 -0.01
N THR A 52 -16.05 -39.52 -0.31
CA THR A 52 -14.96 -39.37 0.68
C THR A 52 -15.05 -38.05 1.46
N GLN A 53 -15.39 -36.94 0.80
CA GLN A 53 -15.48 -35.61 1.46
C GLN A 53 -16.43 -35.60 2.67
N ASN A 54 -17.58 -36.27 2.56
CA ASN A 54 -18.57 -36.42 3.64
C ASN A 54 -18.15 -37.35 4.81
N VAL A 55 -17.00 -38.02 4.72
CA VAL A 55 -16.47 -38.87 5.80
C VAL A 55 -15.58 -38.06 6.76
N ALA A 56 -14.75 -37.15 6.24
CA ALA A 56 -13.76 -36.43 7.05
C ALA A 56 -14.39 -35.43 8.03
N ALA A 57 -15.32 -34.59 7.58
CA ALA A 57 -16.04 -33.66 8.45
C ALA A 57 -16.75 -34.40 9.61
N LYS A 58 -17.29 -35.59 9.34
CA LYS A 58 -17.90 -36.46 10.34
C LYS A 58 -16.85 -37.08 11.27
N ALA A 59 -15.71 -37.54 10.74
CA ALA A 59 -14.63 -38.15 11.52
C ALA A 59 -13.89 -37.13 12.42
N ALA A 60 -13.73 -35.89 11.98
CA ALA A 60 -13.18 -34.80 12.81
C ALA A 60 -14.14 -34.46 13.95
N ALA A 61 -15.43 -34.21 13.65
CA ALA A 61 -16.44 -33.91 14.66
C ALA A 61 -16.65 -35.06 15.66
N GLN A 62 -16.64 -36.32 15.20
CA GLN A 62 -16.72 -37.48 16.10
C GLN A 62 -15.47 -37.62 16.99
N ARG A 63 -14.25 -37.42 16.46
CA ARG A 63 -13.02 -37.49 17.26
C ARG A 63 -12.98 -36.40 18.34
N LEU A 64 -13.39 -35.17 18.01
CA LEU A 64 -13.51 -34.08 18.99
C LEU A 64 -14.57 -34.39 20.06
N ALA A 65 -15.77 -34.83 19.66
CA ALA A 65 -16.84 -35.18 20.59
C ALA A 65 -16.50 -36.39 21.48
N GLN A 66 -15.69 -37.34 20.99
CA GLN A 66 -15.29 -38.53 21.74
C GLN A 66 -14.26 -38.22 22.84
N VAL A 67 -13.38 -37.23 22.63
CA VAL A 67 -12.51 -36.68 23.69
C VAL A 67 -13.34 -35.91 24.72
N MET A 68 -14.27 -35.06 24.27
CA MET A 68 -15.14 -34.28 25.17
C MET A 68 -16.14 -35.12 26.00
N ALA A 69 -16.29 -36.41 25.71
CA ALA A 69 -17.25 -37.31 26.37
C ALA A 69 -16.60 -38.26 27.40
N SER A 70 -15.27 -38.36 27.48
CA SER A 70 -14.59 -39.33 28.34
C SER A 70 -14.45 -38.91 29.81
N SER A 71 -14.88 -37.70 30.18
CA SER A 71 -14.78 -37.14 31.53
C SER A 71 -16.04 -37.32 32.41
N GLN A 72 -16.97 -38.19 32.01
CA GLN A 72 -18.19 -38.50 32.78
C GLN A 72 -18.56 -40.01 32.76
N THR A 73 -17.86 -40.86 33.54
CA THR A 73 -18.40 -42.08 34.19
C THR A 73 -17.31 -42.86 34.95
N ALA A 74 -17.46 -43.01 36.28
CA ALA A 74 -16.95 -44.13 37.10
C ALA A 74 -17.50 -43.97 38.55
N ASP A 75 -17.77 -45.10 39.22
CA ASP A 75 -18.13 -45.31 40.63
C ASP A 75 -19.37 -44.51 41.13
N ASP A 76 -20.59 -45.07 41.28
CA ASP A 76 -21.08 -46.28 42.00
C ASP A 76 -20.89 -46.16 43.54
N ASP A 77 -21.84 -46.48 44.43
CA ASP A 77 -23.27 -46.85 44.36
C ASP A 77 -23.91 -46.62 45.77
N ASP A 78 -25.26 -46.59 45.93
CA ASP A 78 -26.03 -47.03 47.15
C ASP A 78 -27.48 -46.43 47.26
N GLU A 79 -28.46 -47.32 47.06
CA GLU A 79 -29.85 -47.50 47.58
C GLU A 79 -30.91 -46.37 47.87
N ASP A 80 -32.18 -46.80 47.70
CA ASP A 80 -33.46 -46.41 48.33
C ASP A 80 -34.18 -45.06 48.07
N ASP A 81 -34.90 -45.04 46.94
CA ASP A 81 -36.38 -45.03 46.87
C ASP A 81 -37.21 -44.14 47.84
N LEU A 82 -37.82 -43.05 47.33
CA LEU A 82 -39.30 -42.91 47.21
C LEU A 82 -39.80 -41.52 46.72
N ASP A 83 -40.86 -41.61 45.89
CA ASP A 83 -41.81 -40.59 45.35
C ASP A 83 -41.97 -39.22 46.06
N PHE A 84 -42.02 -38.11 45.31
CA PHE A 84 -43.23 -37.25 45.22
C PHE A 84 -43.20 -36.21 44.06
N ARG A 85 -44.40 -35.82 43.59
CA ARG A 85 -44.70 -35.23 42.26
C ARG A 85 -44.48 -33.71 42.07
N PHE A 86 -44.26 -33.33 40.80
CA PHE A 86 -44.50 -31.98 40.23
C PHE A 86 -45.96 -31.48 40.40
N PRO A 87 -46.19 -30.14 40.34
CA PRO A 87 -46.84 -29.58 39.14
C PRO A 87 -46.25 -28.21 38.67
N ALA A 88 -46.86 -27.58 37.66
CA ALA A 88 -46.24 -26.56 36.80
C ALA A 88 -46.74 -25.09 36.95
N ARG A 89 -46.14 -24.19 36.14
CA ARG A 89 -46.37 -22.73 35.98
C ARG A 89 -47.86 -22.28 35.87
N PRO A 90 -48.10 -20.99 36.18
CA PRO A 90 -48.71 -20.08 35.18
C PRO A 90 -47.97 -18.73 35.00
N ALA A 91 -48.55 -17.82 34.19
CA ALA A 91 -48.11 -16.45 33.87
C ALA A 91 -49.38 -15.58 33.56
N PRO A 92 -49.37 -14.36 32.97
CA PRO A 92 -48.36 -13.28 32.84
C PRO A 92 -48.90 -11.82 33.09
N VAL A 93 -48.01 -10.80 33.04
CA VAL A 93 -48.24 -9.34 32.74
C VAL A 93 -49.18 -8.49 33.68
N PRO A 94 -49.44 -7.17 33.47
CA PRO A 94 -48.53 -6.05 33.89
C PRO A 94 -49.22 -4.83 34.57
N ALA A 95 -48.47 -3.75 34.91
CA ALA A 95 -48.73 -2.31 34.59
C ALA A 95 -48.34 -1.22 35.65
N SER A 96 -47.78 -0.11 35.12
CA SER A 96 -47.94 1.34 35.48
C SER A 96 -47.90 1.90 36.94
N SER A 97 -46.91 2.77 37.18
CA SER A 97 -46.96 4.12 37.81
C SER A 97 -47.64 4.41 39.18
N GLY A 98 -46.92 5.11 40.08
CA GLY A 98 -47.48 5.82 41.25
C GLY A 98 -46.44 6.66 42.02
N PHE A 99 -46.83 7.79 42.62
CA PHE A 99 -45.97 8.76 43.33
C PHE A 99 -46.33 8.87 44.84
N GLY A 100 -45.35 9.18 45.71
CA GLY A 100 -45.52 9.46 47.16
C GLY A 100 -44.53 8.65 48.03
N SER A 101 -43.52 9.20 48.74
CA SER A 101 -43.46 10.34 49.68
C SER A 101 -44.24 10.04 50.98
N VAL A 102 -43.70 10.14 52.21
CA VAL A 102 -43.03 11.27 52.90
C VAL A 102 -42.29 10.81 54.20
N ASN A 103 -41.27 11.55 54.68
CA ASN A 103 -40.72 11.64 56.09
C ASN A 103 -39.82 10.52 56.71
N HIS A 104 -38.89 10.79 57.65
CA HIS A 104 -38.07 12.01 57.97
C HIS A 104 -36.96 11.76 59.04
N ARG A 105 -36.11 12.78 59.31
CA ARG A 105 -35.01 12.88 60.32
C ARG A 105 -33.79 11.98 60.03
N GLY A 106 -32.53 12.36 60.25
CA GLY A 106 -31.89 13.61 60.75
C GLY A 106 -30.50 13.26 61.35
N SER A 107 -29.57 14.16 61.72
CA SER A 107 -29.38 15.62 61.57
C SER A 107 -28.02 15.99 62.25
N SER A 108 -27.29 17.10 61.99
CA SER A 108 -27.19 18.06 60.87
C SER A 108 -26.18 19.18 61.25
N ASN A 109 -25.24 19.61 60.38
CA ASN A 109 -24.49 20.91 60.39
C ASN A 109 -23.64 21.00 59.10
N GLY A 110 -23.48 22.09 58.33
CA GLY A 110 -23.80 23.53 58.50
C GLY A 110 -22.50 24.36 58.52
N VAL A 111 -22.28 25.51 57.84
CA VAL A 111 -23.10 26.53 57.12
C VAL A 111 -22.10 27.37 56.25
N SER A 112 -22.43 28.27 55.29
CA SER A 112 -23.24 28.22 54.05
C SER A 112 -22.82 29.44 53.14
N VAL A 113 -22.73 29.31 51.80
CA VAL A 113 -23.71 29.74 50.75
C VAL A 113 -23.96 31.26 50.58
N THR A 114 -23.75 31.79 49.35
CA THR A 114 -24.81 32.45 48.53
C THR A 114 -24.40 32.68 47.06
N ARG A 115 -25.41 32.82 46.19
CA ARG A 115 -25.35 33.03 44.72
C ARG A 115 -26.36 34.16 44.37
N PRO A 116 -26.23 34.88 43.23
CA PRO A 116 -27.34 34.83 42.27
C PRO A 116 -26.94 34.98 40.77
N ASN A 117 -27.93 34.86 39.88
CA ASN A 117 -27.79 34.97 38.41
C ASN A 117 -27.90 36.42 37.89
N ARG A 118 -27.22 36.76 36.77
CA ARG A 118 -27.81 37.30 35.50
C ARG A 118 -26.76 37.79 34.49
N SER A 119 -27.08 37.63 33.20
CA SER A 119 -26.57 38.37 32.02
C SER A 119 -27.35 39.71 31.85
N PRO A 120 -26.91 40.75 31.08
CA PRO A 120 -26.41 40.67 29.69
C PRO A 120 -25.29 41.68 29.29
N SER A 121 -25.06 41.82 27.98
CA SER A 121 -24.09 42.70 27.29
C SER A 121 -24.35 44.21 27.44
N PRO A 122 -23.36 45.06 27.07
CA PRO A 122 -23.66 46.15 26.13
C PRO A 122 -22.53 46.46 25.11
N ALA A 123 -22.76 47.43 24.22
CA ALA A 123 -21.76 47.98 23.29
C ALA A 123 -21.94 49.50 23.07
N LEU A 124 -20.82 50.17 22.74
CA LEU A 124 -20.67 51.53 22.13
C LEU A 124 -21.07 52.80 22.93
N GLY A 125 -20.20 53.82 22.84
CA GLY A 125 -20.37 55.23 23.27
C GLY A 125 -19.09 55.79 23.93
N ARG A 126 -18.24 56.65 23.34
CA ARG A 126 -18.39 58.05 22.83
C ARG A 126 -18.85 59.04 23.92
N ASN A 127 -18.27 60.24 24.11
CA ASN A 127 -17.25 61.05 23.40
C ASN A 127 -16.52 61.99 24.39
N PHE A 128 -15.43 62.65 23.98
CA PHE A 128 -15.38 64.13 23.86
C PHE A 128 -14.26 64.58 22.90
N MET A 129 -14.32 65.83 22.41
CA MET A 129 -13.50 66.38 21.31
C MET A 129 -13.00 67.79 21.64
N GLU A 130 -11.91 68.23 21.00
CA GLU A 130 -11.68 69.56 20.38
C GLU A 130 -10.28 69.57 19.68
N ASN A 131 -9.99 70.31 18.59
CA ASN A 131 -10.83 70.93 17.55
C ASN A 131 -9.99 71.08 16.23
N VAL A 132 -10.57 71.48 15.09
CA VAL A 132 -9.91 71.56 13.75
C VAL A 132 -9.79 73.00 13.24
N PRO A 133 -8.95 73.34 12.23
CA PRO A 133 -9.50 73.45 10.85
C PRO A 133 -8.53 73.23 9.63
N SER A 134 -9.08 72.59 8.58
CA SER A 134 -9.15 73.00 7.14
C SER A 134 -7.97 73.64 6.36
N VAL A 135 -7.73 73.19 5.10
CA VAL A 135 -7.80 73.99 3.82
C VAL A 135 -7.38 73.14 2.58
N ARG A 136 -7.63 73.64 1.35
CA ARG A 136 -7.58 72.94 0.03
C ARG A 136 -6.45 73.43 -0.91
N SER A 137 -5.80 72.49 -1.61
CA SER A 137 -5.30 72.54 -3.02
C SER A 137 -4.22 73.55 -3.49
N THR A 138 -3.57 73.19 -4.62
CA THR A 138 -2.62 73.95 -5.47
C THR A 138 -1.19 74.14 -4.91
N SER A 139 -0.10 74.29 -5.69
CA SER A 139 0.24 73.87 -7.08
C SER A 139 1.76 74.05 -7.34
N ALA A 140 2.26 73.68 -8.54
CA ALA A 140 3.65 73.81 -9.02
C ALA A 140 4.70 72.96 -8.25
N GLY A 141 5.90 72.66 -8.79
CA GLY A 141 6.44 72.94 -10.13
C GLY A 141 7.75 72.17 -10.41
N ARG A 142 8.12 72.00 -11.69
CA ARG A 142 9.42 71.41 -12.13
C ARG A 142 10.52 72.48 -12.20
N PRO A 143 11.80 72.07 -12.14
CA PRO A 143 12.61 71.95 -13.38
C PRO A 143 13.22 70.54 -13.53
N SER A 144 13.49 69.90 -14.69
CA SER A 144 13.79 70.29 -16.10
C SER A 144 15.19 70.90 -16.31
N MET A 145 16.13 70.18 -16.95
CA MET A 145 16.52 70.24 -18.39
C MET A 145 17.93 69.60 -18.48
N SER A 146 18.55 69.18 -19.60
CA SER A 146 18.23 68.81 -21.01
C SER A 146 19.49 68.03 -21.53
N VAL A 147 19.59 67.32 -22.65
CA VAL A 147 19.53 67.68 -24.10
C VAL A 147 19.47 66.32 -24.87
N ARG A 148 18.50 66.02 -25.75
CA ARG A 148 18.38 66.32 -27.21
C ARG A 148 19.46 65.64 -28.09
N ALA A 149 19.22 65.19 -29.33
CA ALA A 149 18.09 65.26 -30.29
C ALA A 149 17.97 63.92 -31.08
N ALA A 150 16.91 63.49 -31.79
CA ALA A 150 15.62 64.02 -32.27
C ALA A 150 15.52 64.49 -33.76
N THR A 151 14.83 63.69 -34.60
CA THR A 151 14.15 64.00 -35.91
C THR A 151 13.41 62.73 -36.41
N VAL A 152 12.39 62.69 -37.29
CA VAL A 152 11.20 63.54 -37.63
C VAL A 152 10.23 62.64 -38.47
N VAL A 153 8.99 63.09 -38.81
CA VAL A 153 7.81 62.20 -39.03
C VAL A 153 7.28 62.11 -40.52
N PRO A 154 5.99 61.87 -40.92
CA PRO A 154 5.61 60.98 -42.05
C PRO A 154 5.03 61.71 -43.30
N PRO A 155 4.24 61.09 -44.22
CA PRO A 155 2.77 61.14 -44.05
C PRO A 155 1.87 60.02 -44.68
N SER A 156 0.58 60.15 -44.33
CA SER A 156 -0.66 59.37 -44.52
C SER A 156 -1.26 59.11 -45.93
N LYS A 157 -2.18 58.10 -46.01
CA LYS A 157 -3.65 58.18 -46.37
C LYS A 157 -4.31 56.78 -46.39
N GLN A 158 -5.45 56.50 -45.74
CA GLN A 158 -6.88 56.70 -46.13
C GLN A 158 -7.29 55.96 -47.43
N SER A 159 -8.40 55.20 -47.57
CA SER A 159 -9.51 54.70 -46.67
C SER A 159 -10.25 53.52 -47.40
N LEU A 160 -11.51 53.04 -47.21
CA LEU A 160 -12.76 53.43 -46.52
C LEU A 160 -13.82 52.26 -46.54
N ARG A 161 -14.55 51.95 -45.43
CA ARG A 161 -15.76 51.05 -45.31
C ARG A 161 -15.57 49.53 -45.64
N THR A 162 -16.43 48.57 -45.25
CA THR A 162 -17.81 48.55 -44.65
C THR A 162 -18.00 47.38 -43.66
N PRO A 163 -18.84 47.46 -42.60
CA PRO A 163 -19.07 46.35 -41.65
C PRO A 163 -20.51 45.74 -41.66
N VAL A 164 -20.60 44.42 -41.51
CA VAL A 164 -21.81 43.57 -41.27
C VAL A 164 -21.32 42.23 -40.65
N SER A 165 -21.97 41.51 -39.72
CA SER A 165 -22.90 41.78 -38.60
C SER A 165 -22.98 40.51 -37.72
N ILE A 166 -23.43 40.60 -36.46
CA ILE A 166 -23.70 39.46 -35.54
C ILE A 166 -25.05 39.71 -34.83
N PRO A 167 -25.94 38.71 -34.67
CA PRO A 167 -27.26 38.90 -34.04
C PRO A 167 -27.20 38.91 -32.49
N PRO A 168 -28.05 39.70 -31.80
CA PRO A 168 -28.17 39.72 -30.33
C PRO A 168 -29.16 38.68 -29.78
N ILE A 169 -29.16 38.51 -28.45
CA ILE A 169 -30.12 37.73 -27.66
C ILE A 169 -30.95 38.70 -26.80
N ASP A 170 -32.27 38.51 -26.74
CA ASP A 170 -33.21 39.33 -25.95
C ASP A 170 -33.90 38.52 -24.81
N PRO A 171 -34.39 39.19 -23.75
CA PRO A 171 -34.87 38.56 -22.50
C PRO A 171 -36.37 38.17 -22.51
N PRO A 172 -36.82 37.31 -21.56
CA PRO A 172 -38.18 36.77 -21.54
C PRO A 172 -39.25 37.73 -20.97
N SER A 173 -40.47 37.66 -21.53
CA SER A 173 -41.67 38.39 -21.07
C SER A 173 -42.72 37.46 -20.43
N SER A 174 -43.61 38.00 -19.60
CA SER A 174 -44.45 37.22 -18.66
C SER A 174 -45.97 37.22 -18.93
N ARG A 175 -46.64 36.17 -18.42
CA ARG A 175 -48.08 36.00 -18.06
C ARG A 175 -49.07 35.43 -19.10
N ASN A 176 -49.63 34.27 -18.72
CA ASN A 176 -51.06 33.89 -18.55
C ASN A 176 -52.05 34.10 -19.74
N ARG A 177 -53.18 33.38 -19.84
CA ARG A 177 -54.01 32.66 -18.84
C ARG A 177 -54.98 31.68 -19.54
N ASP A 178 -55.45 30.61 -18.85
CA ASP A 178 -56.85 30.11 -18.81
C ASP A 178 -56.95 28.61 -18.38
N ASN A 179 -58.00 28.10 -17.72
CA ASN A 179 -59.15 28.72 -17.02
C ASN A 179 -59.82 27.74 -16.02
N LYS A 180 -60.81 28.22 -15.23
CA LYS A 180 -61.66 27.54 -14.20
C LYS A 180 -60.98 27.36 -12.83
N ARG A 181 -61.65 27.55 -11.67
CA ARG A 181 -63.09 27.80 -11.38
C ARG A 181 -63.27 28.83 -10.24
N PHE A 182 -64.48 29.40 -10.11
CA PHE A 182 -64.93 30.37 -9.08
C PHE A 182 -65.05 29.73 -7.66
N THR A 183 -65.28 30.42 -6.52
CA THR A 183 -65.81 31.78 -6.20
C THR A 183 -65.08 32.45 -4.99
N SER A 184 -65.32 33.75 -4.77
CA SER A 184 -65.14 34.47 -3.47
C SER A 184 -66.11 33.91 -2.38
N ASP A 185 -66.09 34.30 -1.09
CA ASP A 185 -66.11 35.66 -0.51
C ASP A 185 -65.84 35.67 1.03
N VAL A 186 -65.80 36.86 1.64
CA VAL A 186 -65.75 37.21 3.08
C VAL A 186 -64.43 36.90 3.80
N GLY A 187 -63.89 37.91 4.50
CA GLY A 187 -62.68 37.79 5.32
C GLY A 187 -62.94 37.98 6.82
N GLN A 188 -62.06 37.45 7.66
CA GLN A 188 -62.06 37.69 9.10
C GLN A 188 -60.63 37.77 9.65
N LEU A 189 -60.45 38.46 10.78
CA LEU A 189 -59.15 38.78 11.37
C LEU A 189 -58.57 37.62 12.18
N LYS A 190 -57.27 37.36 11.96
CA LYS A 190 -56.29 36.76 12.89
C LYS A 190 -56.79 35.67 13.87
N LEU A 191 -56.34 34.45 13.64
CA LEU A 191 -55.62 33.68 14.67
C LEU A 191 -54.56 32.82 13.98
N ALA A 192 -53.55 32.39 14.74
CA ALA A 192 -52.35 31.77 14.18
C ALA A 192 -52.42 30.25 14.26
N ASP A 193 -52.31 29.59 13.11
CA ASP A 193 -51.57 28.34 12.98
C ASP A 193 -50.92 28.29 11.57
N SER A 194 -49.70 27.77 11.50
CA SER A 194 -48.93 27.63 10.25
C SER A 194 -47.72 26.67 10.38
N GLY A 195 -47.66 25.86 11.43
CA GLY A 195 -46.64 24.81 11.58
C GLY A 195 -47.04 23.55 10.81
N ASP A 196 -48.04 22.83 11.31
CA ASP A 196 -48.43 21.49 10.92
C ASP A 196 -48.63 21.28 9.41
N GLN A 197 -49.19 22.27 8.69
CA GLN A 197 -49.39 22.15 7.24
C GLN A 197 -48.09 22.19 6.42
N ARG A 198 -46.99 22.73 6.97
CA ARG A 198 -45.67 22.72 6.31
C ARG A 198 -44.91 21.43 6.61
N GLU A 199 -44.96 20.97 7.85
CA GLU A 199 -44.35 19.69 8.25
C GLU A 199 -45.03 18.53 7.51
N ALA A 200 -46.37 18.54 7.41
CA ALA A 200 -47.12 17.59 6.60
C ALA A 200 -46.93 17.73 5.07
N SER A 201 -46.24 18.77 4.58
CA SER A 201 -45.76 18.85 3.19
C SER A 201 -44.36 18.26 3.08
N ALA A 202 -43.43 18.72 3.92
CA ALA A 202 -42.04 18.26 3.92
C ALA A 202 -41.93 16.74 4.13
N LEU A 203 -42.75 16.16 5.01
CA LEU A 203 -42.82 14.71 5.22
C LEU A 203 -43.42 13.92 4.03
N ARG A 204 -44.07 14.60 3.07
CA ARG A 204 -44.47 14.01 1.79
C ARG A 204 -43.37 14.17 0.75
N ASP A 205 -42.76 15.34 0.68
CA ASP A 205 -41.60 15.59 -0.19
C ASP A 205 -40.43 14.63 0.15
N GLU A 206 -40.21 14.32 1.44
CA GLU A 206 -39.28 13.28 1.91
C GLU A 206 -39.72 11.85 1.57
N LEU A 207 -41.03 11.55 1.66
CA LEU A 207 -41.55 10.21 1.32
C LEU A 207 -41.40 9.91 -0.17
N ASP A 208 -41.69 10.91 -1.02
CA ASP A 208 -41.57 10.80 -2.47
C ASP A 208 -40.09 10.66 -2.89
N MET A 209 -39.17 11.43 -2.28
CA MET A 209 -37.72 11.23 -2.46
C MET A 209 -37.26 9.83 -2.02
N LEU A 210 -37.73 9.34 -0.87
CA LEU A 210 -37.38 7.99 -0.40
C LEU A 210 -37.97 6.88 -1.28
N GLN A 211 -39.07 7.12 -1.99
CA GLN A 211 -39.56 6.20 -3.02
C GLN A 211 -38.67 6.23 -4.27
N GLU A 212 -38.28 7.41 -4.76
CA GLU A 212 -37.36 7.55 -5.90
C GLU A 212 -35.96 6.94 -5.60
N GLU A 213 -35.45 7.10 -4.38
CA GLU A 213 -34.21 6.42 -3.94
C GLU A 213 -34.36 4.89 -3.89
N ASN A 214 -35.50 4.36 -3.44
CA ASN A 214 -35.74 2.92 -3.42
C ASN A 214 -35.85 2.33 -4.83
N GLU A 215 -36.54 2.99 -5.77
CA GLU A 215 -36.57 2.56 -7.17
C GLU A 215 -35.17 2.63 -7.80
N ALA A 216 -34.40 3.68 -7.53
CA ALA A 216 -33.01 3.79 -7.97
C ALA A 216 -32.07 2.74 -7.35
N ILE A 217 -32.36 2.25 -6.14
CA ILE A 217 -31.64 1.12 -5.51
C ILE A 217 -32.03 -0.21 -6.18
N LEU A 218 -33.31 -0.42 -6.50
CA LEU A 218 -33.79 -1.62 -7.20
C LEU A 218 -33.18 -1.73 -8.61
N ASP A 219 -33.05 -0.63 -9.34
CA ASP A 219 -32.38 -0.64 -10.66
C ASP A 219 -30.85 -0.77 -10.58
N LYS A 220 -30.22 -0.24 -9.52
CA LYS A 220 -28.79 -0.55 -9.24
C LYS A 220 -28.59 -2.04 -8.93
N LEU A 221 -29.50 -2.65 -8.17
CA LEU A 221 -29.48 -4.09 -7.89
C LEU A 221 -29.66 -4.89 -9.18
N ARG A 222 -30.66 -4.55 -10.00
CA ARG A 222 -30.91 -5.15 -11.32
C ARG A 222 -29.67 -5.10 -12.21
N SER A 223 -29.02 -3.94 -12.31
CA SER A 223 -27.77 -3.75 -13.08
C SER A 223 -26.57 -4.52 -12.47
N ALA A 224 -26.55 -4.76 -11.17
CA ALA A 224 -25.53 -5.61 -10.53
C ALA A 224 -25.78 -7.10 -10.81
N GLU A 225 -27.03 -7.54 -10.89
CA GLU A 225 -27.38 -8.91 -11.29
C GLU A 225 -27.09 -9.15 -12.78
N GLU A 226 -27.42 -8.20 -13.66
CA GLU A 226 -27.02 -8.24 -15.08
C GLU A 226 -25.49 -8.36 -15.22
N LYS A 227 -24.71 -7.57 -14.48
CA LYS A 227 -23.24 -7.66 -14.48
C LYS A 227 -22.70 -8.98 -13.91
N ARG A 228 -23.40 -9.59 -12.94
CA ARG A 228 -23.09 -10.95 -12.45
C ARG A 228 -23.35 -11.98 -13.55
N GLU A 229 -24.47 -11.89 -14.26
CA GLU A 229 -24.78 -12.79 -15.38
C GLU A 229 -23.81 -12.60 -16.55
N GLU A 230 -23.37 -11.37 -16.86
CA GLU A 230 -22.28 -11.14 -17.82
C GLU A 230 -20.94 -11.73 -17.36
N ALA A 231 -20.65 -11.72 -16.05
CA ALA A 231 -19.43 -12.32 -15.49
C ALA A 231 -19.48 -13.85 -15.56
N GLU A 232 -20.61 -14.46 -15.21
CA GLU A 232 -20.85 -15.90 -15.39
C GLU A 232 -20.83 -16.30 -16.87
N ALA A 233 -21.39 -15.49 -17.77
CA ALA A 233 -21.34 -15.74 -19.21
C ALA A 233 -19.90 -15.71 -19.73
N ARG A 234 -19.07 -14.76 -19.27
CA ARG A 234 -17.63 -14.69 -19.57
C ARG A 234 -16.86 -15.89 -18.99
N ALA A 235 -17.18 -16.34 -17.78
CA ALA A 235 -16.59 -17.55 -17.21
C ALA A 235 -16.93 -18.80 -18.04
N ARG A 236 -18.20 -18.99 -18.41
CA ARG A 236 -18.66 -20.09 -19.28
C ARG A 236 -18.07 -20.02 -20.69
N GLU A 237 -17.72 -18.83 -21.19
CA GLU A 237 -17.02 -18.67 -22.46
C GLU A 237 -15.53 -19.01 -22.35
N LEU A 238 -14.88 -18.67 -21.24
CA LEU A 238 -13.52 -19.15 -20.93
C LEU A 238 -13.47 -20.67 -20.78
N GLU A 239 -14.47 -21.30 -20.14
CA GLU A 239 -14.60 -22.77 -20.10
C GLU A 239 -14.69 -23.39 -21.50
N LYS A 240 -15.44 -22.79 -22.43
CA LYS A 240 -15.47 -23.22 -23.85
C LYS A 240 -14.13 -23.03 -24.54
N GLN A 241 -13.41 -21.94 -24.28
CA GLN A 241 -12.09 -21.70 -24.86
C GLN A 241 -11.07 -22.75 -24.37
N VAL A 242 -11.11 -23.11 -23.08
CA VAL A 242 -10.31 -24.22 -22.52
C VAL A 242 -10.70 -25.57 -23.13
N ALA A 243 -11.99 -25.82 -23.38
CA ALA A 243 -12.44 -27.02 -24.10
C ALA A 243 -11.95 -27.05 -25.56
N ALA A 244 -12.00 -25.93 -26.28
CA ALA A 244 -11.53 -25.79 -27.65
C ALA A 244 -10.01 -25.96 -27.77
N LEU A 245 -9.23 -25.47 -26.79
CA LEU A 245 -7.79 -25.74 -26.67
C LEU A 245 -7.52 -27.26 -26.55
N GLY A 246 -8.34 -27.98 -25.78
CA GLY A 246 -8.27 -29.44 -25.67
C GLY A 246 -8.56 -30.18 -26.99
N GLU A 247 -9.46 -29.65 -27.83
CA GLU A 247 -9.67 -30.18 -29.18
C GLU A 247 -8.52 -29.84 -30.13
N GLY A 248 -7.91 -28.66 -30.00
CA GLY A 248 -6.73 -28.21 -30.76
C GLY A 248 -5.56 -29.18 -30.63
N VAL A 249 -5.10 -29.46 -29.41
CA VAL A 249 -4.00 -30.42 -29.15
C VAL A 249 -4.33 -31.82 -29.70
N SER A 250 -5.61 -32.22 -29.64
CA SER A 250 -6.09 -33.47 -30.26
C SER A 250 -6.04 -33.46 -31.79
N LEU A 251 -5.98 -32.29 -32.42
CA LEU A 251 -5.93 -32.07 -33.87
C LEU A 251 -4.47 -31.95 -34.35
N GLU A 252 -3.61 -31.22 -33.62
CA GLU A 252 -2.15 -31.23 -33.81
C GLU A 252 -1.60 -32.67 -33.80
N ALA A 253 -1.92 -33.48 -32.80
CA ALA A 253 -1.45 -34.87 -32.69
C ALA A 253 -1.90 -35.75 -33.89
N LYS A 254 -3.12 -35.52 -34.42
CA LYS A 254 -3.62 -36.19 -35.63
C LYS A 254 -2.93 -35.70 -36.90
N LEU A 255 -2.50 -34.44 -36.94
CA LEU A 255 -1.75 -33.85 -38.05
C LEU A 255 -0.30 -34.35 -38.07
N LEU A 256 0.36 -34.43 -36.92
CA LEU A 256 1.70 -35.02 -36.77
C LEU A 256 1.72 -36.49 -37.23
N SER A 257 0.76 -37.30 -36.75
CA SER A 257 0.60 -38.70 -37.17
C SER A 257 0.44 -38.87 -38.70
N ARG A 258 -0.27 -37.94 -39.37
CA ARG A 258 -0.37 -37.91 -40.84
C ARG A 258 0.93 -37.50 -41.52
N LYS A 259 1.65 -36.51 -40.99
CA LYS A 259 2.97 -36.10 -41.51
C LYS A 259 4.00 -37.24 -41.38
N GLU A 260 4.04 -37.96 -40.25
CA GLU A 260 4.87 -39.16 -40.09
C GLU A 260 4.56 -40.26 -41.12
N ALA A 261 3.27 -40.52 -41.40
CA ALA A 261 2.86 -41.53 -42.37
C ALA A 261 3.34 -41.17 -43.78
N ALA A 262 3.26 -39.89 -44.17
CA ALA A 262 3.78 -39.39 -45.44
C ALA A 262 5.30 -39.49 -45.52
N LEU A 263 6.02 -39.19 -44.43
CA LEU A 263 7.48 -39.36 -44.34
C LEU A 263 7.88 -40.82 -44.60
N ARG A 264 7.31 -41.77 -43.85
CA ARG A 264 7.57 -43.21 -44.02
C ARG A 264 7.24 -43.72 -45.43
N GLN A 265 6.20 -43.19 -46.06
CA GLN A 265 5.84 -43.52 -47.45
C GLN A 265 6.90 -43.03 -48.44
N ARG A 266 7.47 -41.83 -48.26
CA ARG A 266 8.55 -41.31 -49.12
C ARG A 266 9.90 -41.98 -48.85
N GLU A 267 10.21 -42.34 -47.60
CA GLU A 267 11.37 -43.20 -47.26
C GLU A 267 11.30 -44.55 -48.01
N ALA A 268 10.13 -45.19 -48.01
CA ALA A 268 9.91 -46.44 -48.73
C ALA A 268 10.05 -46.27 -50.25
N ALA A 269 9.51 -45.19 -50.82
CA ALA A 269 9.65 -44.88 -52.25
C ALA A 269 11.12 -44.63 -52.65
N LEU A 270 11.87 -43.85 -51.87
CA LEU A 270 13.30 -43.61 -52.09
C LEU A 270 14.13 -44.90 -51.94
N LYS A 271 13.74 -45.80 -51.04
CA LYS A 271 14.38 -47.11 -50.88
C LYS A 271 14.13 -48.03 -52.07
N ALA A 272 12.92 -48.04 -52.63
CA ALA A 272 12.60 -48.80 -53.84
C ALA A 272 13.32 -48.24 -55.08
N ALA A 273 13.34 -46.91 -55.27
CA ALA A 273 14.04 -46.26 -56.38
C ALA A 273 15.57 -46.50 -56.36
N LYS A 274 16.17 -46.69 -55.18
CA LYS A 274 17.58 -47.10 -55.01
C LYS A 274 17.85 -48.58 -55.34
N GLN A 275 16.82 -49.40 -55.54
CA GLN A 275 16.93 -50.85 -55.80
C GLN A 275 16.60 -51.24 -57.25
N SER A 276 15.93 -50.39 -58.03
CA SER A 276 15.75 -50.59 -59.47
C SER A 276 17.06 -50.33 -60.22
N THR A 277 17.58 -51.36 -60.91
CA THR A 277 18.79 -51.29 -61.74
C THR A 277 18.53 -50.65 -63.10
N ASP A 278 17.96 -49.44 -63.10
CA ASP A 278 17.73 -48.64 -64.32
C ASP A 278 17.94 -47.14 -64.01
N GLY A 279 18.77 -46.47 -64.79
CA GLY A 279 19.50 -45.27 -64.36
C GLY A 279 18.70 -43.97 -64.42
N ARG A 280 18.04 -43.58 -63.32
CA ARG A 280 17.32 -42.30 -63.19
C ARG A 280 17.71 -41.49 -61.95
N ASP A 281 18.99 -41.11 -61.87
CA ASP A 281 19.57 -40.32 -60.75
C ASP A 281 18.80 -39.03 -60.44
N ALA A 282 18.20 -38.38 -61.46
CA ALA A 282 17.39 -37.18 -61.27
C ALA A 282 16.11 -37.42 -60.42
N GLU A 283 15.48 -38.58 -60.54
CA GLU A 283 14.30 -38.98 -59.76
C GLU A 283 14.70 -39.33 -58.32
N VAL A 284 15.86 -39.96 -58.15
CA VAL A 284 16.48 -40.20 -56.84
C VAL A 284 16.96 -38.90 -56.17
N ALA A 285 17.18 -37.83 -56.93
CA ALA A 285 17.51 -36.51 -56.40
C ALA A 285 16.27 -35.75 -55.90
N THR A 286 15.18 -35.66 -56.69
CA THR A 286 13.93 -35.03 -56.23
C THR A 286 13.33 -35.75 -55.02
N LEU A 287 13.36 -37.09 -55.00
CA LEU A 287 12.91 -37.88 -53.84
C LEU A 287 13.76 -37.66 -52.56
N ARG A 288 14.95 -37.05 -52.64
CA ARG A 288 15.71 -36.63 -51.45
C ARG A 288 15.30 -35.25 -50.97
N THR A 289 15.13 -34.26 -51.87
CA THR A 289 14.70 -32.92 -51.47
C THR A 289 13.27 -32.87 -50.94
N GLU A 290 12.36 -33.67 -51.51
CA GLU A 290 11.00 -33.84 -50.95
C GLU A 290 11.02 -34.48 -49.55
N LEU A 291 11.97 -35.39 -49.30
CA LEU A 291 12.06 -36.12 -48.04
C LEU A 291 12.67 -35.28 -46.91
N GLU A 292 13.71 -34.49 -47.20
CA GLU A 292 14.29 -33.58 -46.21
C GLU A 292 13.28 -32.47 -45.85
N SER A 293 12.54 -31.93 -46.84
CA SER A 293 11.45 -30.97 -46.57
C SER A 293 10.36 -31.55 -45.67
N LEU A 294 9.95 -32.82 -45.88
CA LEU A 294 8.95 -33.50 -45.03
C LEU A 294 9.48 -33.82 -43.63
N LYS A 295 10.81 -33.95 -43.48
CA LYS A 295 11.50 -34.20 -42.21
C LYS A 295 11.56 -32.93 -41.37
N ASP A 296 11.86 -31.78 -41.97
CA ASP A 296 11.80 -30.48 -41.29
C ASP A 296 10.33 -30.13 -40.92
N ASP A 297 9.38 -30.44 -41.81
CA ASP A 297 7.93 -30.32 -41.56
C ASP A 297 7.43 -31.21 -40.40
N THR A 298 8.03 -32.40 -40.19
CA THR A 298 7.66 -33.28 -39.08
C THR A 298 8.30 -32.83 -37.77
N ALA A 299 9.57 -32.40 -37.78
CA ALA A 299 10.24 -31.84 -36.61
C ALA A 299 9.50 -30.61 -36.05
N THR A 300 9.19 -29.64 -36.90
CA THR A 300 8.46 -28.41 -36.52
C THR A 300 7.10 -28.72 -35.89
N ALA A 301 6.39 -29.73 -36.41
CA ALA A 301 5.08 -30.14 -35.88
C ALA A 301 5.18 -30.94 -34.56
N ALA A 302 6.32 -31.59 -34.29
CA ALA A 302 6.57 -32.26 -33.03
C ALA A 302 6.92 -31.26 -31.91
N GLU A 303 7.72 -30.23 -32.24
CA GLU A 303 8.04 -29.13 -31.30
C GLU A 303 6.78 -28.38 -30.87
N GLN A 304 5.88 -28.03 -31.80
CA GLN A 304 4.60 -27.38 -31.51
C GLN A 304 3.67 -28.23 -30.63
N LEU A 305 3.62 -29.55 -30.86
CA LEU A 305 2.85 -30.46 -30.01
C LEU A 305 3.46 -30.55 -28.59
N GLN A 306 4.79 -30.62 -28.49
CA GLN A 306 5.49 -30.66 -27.19
C GLN A 306 5.30 -29.36 -26.39
N GLU A 307 5.27 -28.20 -27.05
CA GLU A 307 4.97 -26.91 -26.44
C GLU A 307 3.54 -26.91 -25.85
N ALA A 308 2.53 -27.28 -26.64
CA ALA A 308 1.13 -27.34 -26.20
C ALA A 308 0.86 -28.43 -25.14
N GLU A 309 1.54 -29.56 -25.18
CA GLU A 309 1.51 -30.56 -24.10
C GLU A 309 2.15 -30.03 -22.80
N SER A 310 3.19 -29.20 -22.90
CA SER A 310 3.80 -28.56 -21.73
C SER A 310 2.89 -27.49 -21.10
N GLU A 311 2.22 -26.68 -21.92
CA GLU A 311 1.24 -25.68 -21.46
C GLU A 311 0.02 -26.34 -20.81
N THR A 312 -0.56 -27.37 -21.44
CA THR A 312 -1.71 -28.09 -20.87
C THR A 312 -1.35 -28.89 -19.62
N LYS A 313 -0.10 -29.38 -19.49
CA LYS A 313 0.42 -29.92 -18.22
C LYS A 313 0.54 -28.82 -17.16
N ALA A 314 1.07 -27.65 -17.50
CA ALA A 314 1.17 -26.51 -16.58
C ALA A 314 -0.20 -26.04 -16.08
N LEU A 315 -1.18 -25.91 -16.98
CA LEU A 315 -2.56 -25.54 -16.65
C LEU A 315 -3.20 -26.56 -15.69
N ARG A 316 -3.03 -27.86 -15.96
CA ARG A 316 -3.53 -28.93 -15.07
C ARG A 316 -2.90 -28.89 -13.68
N MET A 317 -1.59 -28.66 -13.58
CA MET A 317 -0.92 -28.50 -12.28
C MET A 317 -1.41 -27.25 -11.53
N MET A 318 -1.71 -26.15 -12.24
CA MET A 318 -2.32 -24.96 -11.65
C MET A 318 -3.72 -25.25 -11.09
N THR A 319 -4.59 -25.93 -11.85
CA THR A 319 -5.92 -26.35 -11.35
C THR A 319 -5.82 -27.29 -10.15
N GLN A 320 -4.88 -28.24 -10.14
CA GLN A 320 -4.67 -29.15 -9.00
C GLN A 320 -4.21 -28.41 -7.74
N ARG A 321 -3.38 -27.37 -7.87
CA ARG A 321 -2.93 -26.55 -6.72
C ARG A 321 -4.03 -25.68 -6.09
N MET A 322 -5.11 -25.38 -6.80
CA MET A 322 -6.27 -24.64 -6.28
C MET A 322 -7.21 -25.50 -5.42
N ILE A 323 -7.15 -26.83 -5.58
CA ILE A 323 -7.95 -27.78 -4.80
C ILE A 323 -7.22 -28.05 -3.47
N LEU A 324 -7.96 -28.05 -2.36
CA LEU A 324 -7.45 -28.39 -1.03
C LEU A 324 -7.35 -29.93 -0.89
N THR A 325 -6.29 -30.39 -0.22
CA THR A 325 -6.17 -31.81 0.17
C THR A 325 -7.15 -32.15 1.30
N GLN A 326 -7.30 -33.44 1.60
CA GLN A 326 -8.20 -33.88 2.68
C GLN A 326 -7.74 -33.39 4.07
N GLU A 327 -6.43 -33.28 4.29
CA GLU A 327 -5.85 -32.80 5.55
C GLU A 327 -5.97 -31.28 5.67
N GLU A 328 -5.74 -30.55 4.58
CA GLU A 328 -5.95 -29.09 4.51
C GLU A 328 -7.43 -28.73 4.74
N MET A 329 -8.37 -29.55 4.26
CA MET A 329 -9.79 -29.37 4.53
C MET A 329 -10.16 -29.66 6.01
N GLU A 330 -9.49 -30.61 6.68
CA GLU A 330 -9.65 -30.79 8.14
C GLU A 330 -9.08 -29.59 8.92
N GLU A 331 -7.94 -29.05 8.51
CA GLU A 331 -7.31 -27.86 9.12
C GLU A 331 -8.19 -26.60 8.97
N VAL A 332 -8.78 -26.38 7.79
CA VAL A 332 -9.73 -25.27 7.54
C VAL A 332 -10.98 -25.39 8.42
N VAL A 333 -11.48 -26.62 8.66
CA VAL A 333 -12.60 -26.84 9.59
C VAL A 333 -12.22 -26.54 11.03
N LEU A 334 -11.02 -26.95 11.48
CA LEU A 334 -10.53 -26.63 12.82
C LEU A 334 -10.35 -25.11 13.00
N LYS A 335 -9.71 -24.42 12.05
CA LYS A 335 -9.54 -22.96 12.06
C LYS A 335 -10.89 -22.20 12.08
N ARG A 336 -11.95 -22.74 11.46
CA ARG A 336 -13.33 -22.25 11.63
C ARG A 336 -13.90 -22.48 13.03
N CYS A 337 -13.63 -23.61 13.67
CA CYS A 337 -14.04 -23.87 15.05
C CYS A 337 -13.36 -22.90 16.04
N TRP A 338 -12.08 -22.57 15.84
CA TRP A 338 -11.37 -21.54 16.62
C TRP A 338 -12.06 -20.18 16.49
N LEU A 339 -12.31 -19.73 15.25
CA LEU A 339 -13.04 -18.49 14.97
C LEU A 339 -14.42 -18.45 15.63
N ALA A 340 -15.22 -19.51 15.46
CA ALA A 340 -16.57 -19.58 16.01
C ALA A 340 -16.58 -19.53 17.55
N ARG A 341 -15.61 -20.17 18.22
CA ARG A 341 -15.49 -20.13 19.69
C ARG A 341 -15.14 -18.73 20.18
N TYR A 342 -14.05 -18.14 19.68
CA TYR A 342 -13.56 -16.86 20.20
C TYR A 342 -14.45 -15.67 19.82
N TRP A 343 -15.03 -15.63 18.61
CA TRP A 343 -16.04 -14.60 18.29
C TRP A 343 -17.35 -14.80 19.06
N GLY A 344 -17.70 -16.04 19.42
CA GLY A 344 -18.82 -16.32 20.33
C GLY A 344 -18.58 -15.76 21.74
N LEU A 345 -17.45 -16.11 22.36
CA LEU A 345 -17.03 -15.61 23.67
C LEU A 345 -16.84 -14.08 23.67
N ALA A 346 -16.41 -13.49 22.54
CA ALA A 346 -16.31 -12.05 22.39
C ALA A 346 -17.70 -11.37 22.50
N VAL A 347 -18.73 -11.91 21.83
CA VAL A 347 -20.10 -11.40 21.95
C VAL A 347 -20.66 -11.62 23.36
N GLU A 348 -20.42 -12.77 23.98
CA GLU A 348 -20.89 -13.08 25.34
C GLU A 348 -20.30 -12.11 26.40
N HIS A 349 -19.03 -11.74 26.26
CA HIS A 349 -18.36 -10.78 27.14
C HIS A 349 -18.37 -9.32 26.65
N GLY A 350 -19.09 -9.00 25.57
CA GLY A 350 -19.20 -7.64 25.02
C GLY A 350 -17.92 -7.08 24.37
N ILE A 351 -16.93 -7.93 24.12
CA ILE A 351 -15.65 -7.58 23.50
C ILE A 351 -15.87 -7.29 22.01
N CYS A 352 -15.48 -6.08 21.56
CA CYS A 352 -15.60 -5.65 20.15
C CYS A 352 -17.00 -5.85 19.55
N ALA A 353 -18.06 -5.64 20.34
CA ALA A 353 -19.43 -6.08 20.05
C ALA A 353 -19.93 -5.80 18.61
N ASP A 354 -19.76 -4.59 18.08
CA ASP A 354 -20.22 -4.22 16.72
C ASP A 354 -19.51 -5.02 15.61
N ILE A 355 -18.25 -5.36 15.82
CA ILE A 355 -17.42 -6.15 14.90
C ILE A 355 -17.74 -7.63 15.06
N ALA A 356 -17.82 -8.12 16.29
CA ALA A 356 -18.13 -9.51 16.60
C ALA A 356 -19.55 -9.92 16.13
N LEU A 357 -20.52 -9.00 16.24
CA LEU A 357 -21.86 -9.18 15.66
C LEU A 357 -21.79 -9.28 14.13
N SER A 358 -20.90 -8.50 13.48
CA SER A 358 -20.72 -8.49 12.04
C SER A 358 -20.12 -9.81 11.52
N PHE A 359 -19.14 -10.39 12.24
CA PHE A 359 -18.61 -11.73 11.92
C PHE A 359 -19.66 -12.84 12.07
N LEU A 360 -20.58 -12.73 13.04
CA LEU A 360 -21.72 -13.67 13.17
C LEU A 360 -22.85 -13.44 12.15
N LEU A 361 -22.78 -12.36 11.35
CA LEU A 361 -23.76 -12.03 10.32
C LEU A 361 -23.39 -12.52 8.91
N ASP A 362 -22.10 -12.77 8.59
CA ASP A 362 -21.76 -13.48 7.34
C ASP A 362 -22.11 -14.98 7.46
N LYS A 363 -23.26 -15.32 6.85
CA LYS A 363 -23.77 -16.66 6.57
C LYS A 363 -24.07 -17.59 7.77
N ARG A 364 -25.36 -17.60 8.10
CA ARG A 364 -26.17 -18.76 8.55
C ARG A 364 -25.90 -19.39 9.93
N LEU A 365 -24.74 -19.24 10.58
CA LEU A 365 -24.50 -19.83 11.91
C LEU A 365 -25.55 -19.41 12.97
N ARG A 366 -26.09 -18.19 12.87
CA ARG A 366 -27.09 -17.64 13.79
C ARG A 366 -28.42 -18.40 13.84
N ARG A 367 -28.79 -19.18 12.81
CA ARG A 367 -30.01 -20.04 12.88
C ARG A 367 -29.78 -21.24 13.78
N SER A 368 -28.65 -21.94 13.60
CA SER A 368 -28.32 -23.15 14.36
C SER A 368 -28.25 -22.89 15.87
N TRP A 369 -27.76 -21.74 16.31
CA TRP A 369 -27.66 -21.40 17.74
C TRP A 369 -29.00 -21.04 18.39
N ILE A 370 -29.85 -20.29 17.67
CA ILE A 370 -31.19 -19.93 18.17
C ILE A 370 -32.09 -21.17 18.21
N GLU A 371 -32.00 -22.07 17.22
CA GLU A 371 -32.79 -23.30 17.18
C GLU A 371 -32.27 -24.39 18.14
N ALA A 372 -30.95 -24.46 18.40
CA ALA A 372 -30.38 -25.32 19.45
C ALA A 372 -30.79 -24.94 20.88
N SER A 373 -31.36 -23.75 21.06
CA SER A 373 -31.92 -23.28 22.33
C SER A 373 -33.40 -23.67 22.53
N GLY A 374 -34.01 -24.35 21.54
CA GLY A 374 -35.39 -24.84 21.55
C GLY A 374 -35.48 -26.35 21.78
N GLY A 375 -36.44 -26.79 22.60
CA GLY A 375 -36.58 -28.20 23.00
C GLY A 375 -37.24 -29.12 21.97
N ASP A 376 -36.41 -29.96 21.35
CA ASP A 376 -36.69 -31.28 20.75
C ASP A 376 -37.69 -31.43 19.56
N SER A 377 -37.61 -32.58 18.88
CA SER A 377 -38.58 -33.15 17.92
C SER A 377 -38.63 -32.65 16.45
N ASP A 378 -37.49 -32.29 15.82
CA ASP A 378 -37.28 -32.63 14.38
C ASP A 378 -35.80 -32.71 13.92
N ARG A 379 -34.96 -33.50 14.61
CA ARG A 379 -33.55 -33.75 14.20
C ARG A 379 -33.40 -34.47 12.84
N SER A 380 -34.49 -34.82 12.15
CA SER A 380 -34.48 -35.60 10.91
C SER A 380 -34.33 -34.77 9.63
N LYS A 381 -34.90 -33.56 9.59
CA LYS A 381 -34.88 -32.70 8.38
C LYS A 381 -33.59 -31.90 8.21
N VAL A 382 -33.03 -31.39 9.31
CA VAL A 382 -31.87 -30.46 9.33
C VAL A 382 -30.66 -31.00 8.57
N VAL A 383 -30.50 -32.33 8.51
CA VAL A 383 -29.35 -33.01 7.89
C VAL A 383 -29.39 -32.99 6.34
N ARG A 384 -30.51 -32.64 5.69
CA ARG A 384 -30.59 -32.61 4.21
C ARG A 384 -30.13 -31.29 3.61
N ASP A 385 -30.65 -30.16 4.09
CA ASP A 385 -30.40 -28.82 3.53
C ASP A 385 -28.97 -28.27 3.75
N LEU A 386 -28.12 -29.03 4.46
CA LEU A 386 -26.71 -28.72 4.65
C LEU A 386 -25.81 -29.18 3.49
N ASN A 387 -26.28 -30.09 2.62
CA ASN A 387 -25.42 -30.74 1.60
C ASN A 387 -25.26 -29.94 0.28
N ASP A 388 -26.06 -28.91 0.03
CA ASP A 388 -26.16 -28.24 -1.28
C ASP A 388 -25.51 -26.84 -1.33
N LEU A 389 -24.70 -26.46 -0.32
CA LEU A 389 -24.25 -25.07 -0.15
C LEU A 389 -22.75 -24.86 0.16
N THR A 390 -21.86 -25.83 -0.07
CA THR A 390 -20.43 -25.66 0.20
C THR A 390 -19.51 -25.91 -1.02
N GLY A 391 -18.85 -24.85 -1.47
CA GLY A 391 -17.69 -24.90 -2.37
C GLY A 391 -16.40 -25.26 -1.62
N GLU A 392 -16.45 -26.29 -0.77
CA GLU A 392 -15.52 -26.44 0.35
C GLU A 392 -14.11 -26.95 0.00
N GLY A 393 -13.89 -27.37 -1.26
CA GLY A 393 -12.61 -27.86 -1.74
C GLY A 393 -11.69 -26.81 -2.40
N ASN A 394 -12.05 -25.52 -2.43
CA ASN A 394 -11.24 -24.47 -3.09
C ASN A 394 -10.38 -23.67 -2.10
N ILE A 395 -9.21 -23.19 -2.53
CA ILE A 395 -8.28 -22.39 -1.72
C ILE A 395 -8.90 -21.10 -1.14
N GLU A 396 -9.91 -20.53 -1.79
CA GLU A 396 -10.73 -19.41 -1.28
C GLU A 396 -11.36 -19.71 0.09
N SER A 397 -11.75 -20.97 0.32
CA SER A 397 -12.33 -21.49 1.56
C SER A 397 -11.35 -21.35 2.73
N MET A 398 -10.05 -21.52 2.46
CA MET A 398 -8.94 -21.36 3.40
C MET A 398 -8.58 -19.88 3.58
N LEU A 399 -8.42 -19.13 2.49
CA LEU A 399 -8.06 -17.70 2.53
C LEU A 399 -9.06 -16.86 3.35
N SER A 400 -10.35 -17.18 3.25
CA SER A 400 -11.41 -16.54 4.05
C SER A 400 -11.26 -16.79 5.56
N VAL A 401 -10.77 -17.97 5.93
CA VAL A 401 -10.58 -18.40 7.33
C VAL A 401 -9.29 -17.83 7.91
N GLU A 402 -8.22 -17.84 7.11
CA GLU A 402 -6.95 -17.17 7.41
C GLU A 402 -7.14 -15.66 7.63
N MET A 403 -8.01 -15.01 6.85
CA MET A 403 -8.36 -13.60 7.05
C MET A 403 -9.02 -13.36 8.41
N GLY A 404 -10.07 -14.12 8.74
CA GLY A 404 -10.76 -13.99 10.03
C GLY A 404 -9.86 -14.24 11.24
N LEU A 405 -8.91 -15.18 11.16
CA LEU A 405 -7.93 -15.42 12.23
C LEU A 405 -6.99 -14.23 12.43
N ARG A 406 -6.55 -13.58 11.36
CA ARG A 406 -5.71 -12.37 11.42
C ARG A 406 -6.46 -11.19 12.02
N GLU A 407 -7.74 -11.05 11.72
CA GLU A 407 -8.59 -9.99 12.30
C GLU A 407 -8.83 -10.21 13.80
N LEU A 408 -9.08 -11.45 14.21
CA LEU A 408 -9.22 -11.86 15.62
C LEU A 408 -7.93 -11.60 16.42
N ALA A 409 -6.77 -11.96 15.86
CA ALA A 409 -5.46 -11.68 16.45
C ALA A 409 -5.13 -10.18 16.47
N SER A 410 -5.41 -9.44 15.39
CA SER A 410 -5.17 -7.99 15.30
C SER A 410 -6.02 -7.18 16.27
N LEU A 411 -7.20 -7.67 16.63
CA LEU A 411 -8.09 -7.07 17.63
C LEU A 411 -7.85 -7.61 19.05
N LYS A 412 -6.86 -8.50 19.23
CA LYS A 412 -6.48 -9.12 20.52
C LYS A 412 -7.66 -9.79 21.23
N VAL A 413 -8.56 -10.42 20.46
CA VAL A 413 -9.77 -11.06 21.00
C VAL A 413 -9.40 -12.25 21.88
N GLU A 414 -8.36 -13.02 21.54
CA GLU A 414 -7.78 -14.06 22.42
C GLU A 414 -7.37 -13.48 23.78
N ASP A 415 -6.48 -12.46 23.82
CA ASP A 415 -6.05 -11.79 25.05
C ASP A 415 -7.25 -11.29 25.89
N ALA A 416 -8.21 -10.66 25.23
CA ALA A 416 -9.38 -10.05 25.88
C ALA A 416 -10.35 -11.09 26.44
N VAL A 417 -10.57 -12.21 25.74
CA VAL A 417 -11.40 -13.33 26.21
C VAL A 417 -10.74 -14.03 27.39
N VAL A 418 -9.42 -14.28 27.35
CA VAL A 418 -8.68 -14.86 28.48
C VAL A 418 -8.76 -13.96 29.72
N LEU A 419 -8.64 -12.63 29.53
CA LEU A 419 -8.82 -11.66 30.63
C LEU A 419 -10.26 -11.63 31.17
N ALA A 420 -11.27 -11.76 30.31
CA ALA A 420 -12.68 -11.81 30.73
C ALA A 420 -13.00 -13.11 31.50
N LEU A 421 -12.49 -14.26 31.05
CA LEU A 421 -12.63 -15.55 31.74
C LEU A 421 -11.94 -15.51 33.12
N ALA A 422 -10.71 -14.97 33.20
CA ALA A 422 -9.97 -14.85 34.45
C ALA A 422 -10.67 -13.96 35.51
N GLN A 423 -11.47 -12.96 35.10
CA GLN A 423 -12.28 -12.13 36.01
C GLN A 423 -13.41 -12.89 36.71
N HIS A 424 -13.77 -14.09 36.23
CA HIS A 424 -14.84 -14.93 36.81
C HIS A 424 -14.32 -16.02 37.77
N ARG A 425 -13.00 -16.09 38.03
CA ARG A 425 -12.40 -17.01 39.01
C ARG A 425 -12.89 -16.71 40.43
N ARG A 426 -13.15 -17.77 41.21
CA ARG A 426 -13.61 -17.65 42.61
C ARG A 426 -12.46 -17.89 43.60
N PRO A 427 -12.38 -17.11 44.71
CA PRO A 427 -11.50 -17.44 45.83
C PRO A 427 -11.91 -18.77 46.47
N ASN A 428 -10.93 -19.62 46.74
CA ASN A 428 -11.17 -20.98 47.23
C ASN A 428 -11.63 -20.96 48.71
N MET A 429 -12.83 -21.47 49.00
CA MET A 429 -13.46 -21.31 50.33
C MET A 429 -12.97 -22.31 51.41
N VAL A 430 -12.17 -23.31 51.05
CA VAL A 430 -11.80 -24.41 51.97
C VAL A 430 -10.54 -24.11 52.78
N ARG A 431 -10.52 -23.02 53.56
CA ARG A 431 -9.54 -22.85 54.65
C ARG A 431 -9.92 -21.93 55.84
N GLN A 432 -11.19 -21.89 56.24
CA GLN A 432 -11.60 -21.34 57.55
C GLN A 432 -11.79 -22.42 58.63
N SER A 433 -10.74 -23.22 58.88
CA SER A 433 -10.60 -24.04 60.09
C SER A 433 -9.16 -24.52 60.26
N PHE A 434 -8.82 -24.88 61.51
CA PHE A 434 -7.51 -25.37 61.98
C PHE A 434 -6.36 -24.36 61.95
N SER A 435 -6.15 -23.75 63.13
CA SER A 435 -4.91 -23.10 63.54
C SER A 435 -3.83 -24.11 63.90
N ASP A 436 -2.60 -23.92 63.43
CA ASP A 436 -1.41 -24.11 64.27
C ASP A 436 -0.15 -23.40 63.69
N SER A 437 1.00 -23.48 64.37
CA SER A 437 2.11 -22.52 64.19
C SER A 437 3.52 -23.08 63.90
N ARG A 438 4.34 -22.27 63.20
CA ARG A 438 5.78 -22.45 62.82
C ARG A 438 6.07 -23.45 61.68
N PRO A 439 7.28 -23.45 61.07
CA PRO A 439 8.31 -22.40 60.93
C PRO A 439 8.53 -21.99 59.45
N PRO A 440 9.36 -20.98 59.11
CA PRO A 440 9.53 -20.53 57.72
C PRO A 440 10.58 -21.34 56.93
N GLY A 441 10.24 -21.82 55.73
CA GLY A 441 11.22 -22.34 54.78
C GLY A 441 10.75 -23.33 53.72
N ASP A 442 9.77 -22.99 52.87
CA ASP A 442 9.49 -23.78 51.65
C ASP A 442 8.80 -22.94 50.55
N PRO A 443 9.33 -22.82 49.30
CA PRO A 443 8.79 -21.96 48.26
C PRO A 443 7.75 -22.67 47.35
N LYS A 444 6.77 -23.37 47.94
CA LYS A 444 5.67 -24.05 47.21
C LYS A 444 4.29 -23.88 47.87
N PHE A 445 3.79 -22.64 47.92
CA PHE A 445 2.37 -22.35 48.14
C PHE A 445 1.93 -21.17 47.29
N THR A 446 1.54 -21.45 46.03
CA THR A 446 0.70 -20.57 45.21
C THR A 446 -0.75 -20.99 45.38
N GLU A 447 -1.65 -20.02 45.56
CA GLU A 447 -3.07 -20.27 45.82
C GLU A 447 -3.76 -20.88 44.61
N ALA A 448 -4.24 -22.12 44.74
CA ALA A 448 -5.04 -22.77 43.71
C ALA A 448 -6.47 -22.20 43.70
N THR A 449 -6.69 -21.14 42.91
CA THR A 449 -8.04 -20.72 42.51
C THR A 449 -8.64 -21.75 41.56
N GLU A 450 -9.88 -22.14 41.82
CA GLU A 450 -10.65 -22.99 40.90
C GLU A 450 -10.96 -22.22 39.60
N LEU A 451 -10.85 -22.90 38.46
CA LEU A 451 -11.19 -22.34 37.16
C LEU A 451 -12.70 -22.17 37.01
N SER A 452 -13.11 -21.17 36.24
CA SER A 452 -14.52 -21.12 35.81
C SER A 452 -14.81 -22.22 34.78
N LYS A 453 -16.07 -22.67 34.66
CA LYS A 453 -16.44 -23.73 33.69
C LYS A 453 -16.05 -23.37 32.26
N ALA A 454 -16.27 -22.12 31.84
CA ALA A 454 -15.93 -21.64 30.51
C ALA A 454 -14.40 -21.57 30.28
N GLU A 455 -13.62 -21.33 31.34
CA GLU A 455 -12.15 -21.32 31.33
C GLU A 455 -11.58 -22.74 31.25
N ALA A 456 -12.14 -23.70 32.00
CA ALA A 456 -11.78 -25.12 31.87
C ALA A 456 -12.14 -25.70 30.49
N GLU A 457 -13.28 -25.33 29.92
CA GLU A 457 -13.64 -25.64 28.53
C GLU A 457 -12.68 -25.00 27.50
N ASP A 458 -12.03 -23.87 27.83
CA ASP A 458 -11.02 -23.24 26.96
C ASP A 458 -9.66 -23.95 27.01
N VAL A 459 -9.26 -24.42 28.20
CA VAL A 459 -8.06 -25.26 28.36
C VAL A 459 -8.22 -26.54 27.53
N HIS A 460 -9.30 -27.29 27.71
CA HIS A 460 -9.54 -28.52 26.92
C HIS A 460 -9.62 -28.28 25.40
N PHE A 461 -10.19 -27.14 24.97
CA PHE A 461 -10.21 -26.77 23.55
C PHE A 461 -8.79 -26.54 23.01
N LYS A 462 -7.91 -25.89 23.78
CA LYS A 462 -6.50 -25.69 23.43
C LYS A 462 -5.68 -26.99 23.51
N GLU A 463 -5.92 -27.85 24.49
CA GLU A 463 -5.28 -29.17 24.58
C GLU A 463 -5.60 -30.05 23.36
N ALA A 464 -6.87 -30.06 22.93
CA ALA A 464 -7.29 -30.76 21.71
C ALA A 464 -6.63 -30.17 20.44
N TRP A 465 -6.51 -28.84 20.35
CA TRP A 465 -5.78 -28.15 19.28
C TRP A 465 -4.31 -28.57 19.24
N LEU A 466 -3.61 -28.47 20.38
CA LEU A 466 -2.21 -28.83 20.52
C LEU A 466 -1.95 -30.30 20.17
N THR A 467 -2.80 -31.20 20.66
CA THR A 467 -2.75 -32.63 20.35
C THR A 467 -2.91 -32.91 18.85
N TYR A 468 -3.78 -32.17 18.14
CA TYR A 468 -3.95 -32.32 16.68
C TYR A 468 -2.68 -31.91 15.91
N TYR A 469 -2.14 -30.72 16.18
CA TYR A 469 -0.99 -30.21 15.43
C TYR A 469 0.29 -31.01 15.72
N TRP A 470 0.56 -31.39 16.97
CA TRP A 470 1.71 -32.23 17.28
C TRP A 470 1.57 -33.66 16.71
N ARG A 471 0.34 -34.20 16.65
CA ARG A 471 0.08 -35.48 15.96
C ARG A 471 0.31 -35.40 14.45
N ARG A 472 -0.08 -34.30 13.79
CA ARG A 472 0.27 -34.10 12.37
C ARG A 472 1.77 -33.89 12.20
N ALA A 473 2.43 -33.12 13.05
CA ALA A 473 3.88 -32.86 12.96
C ALA A 473 4.68 -34.16 12.94
N LEU A 474 4.39 -35.07 13.88
CA LEU A 474 4.94 -36.42 13.93
C LEU A 474 4.67 -37.23 12.66
N VAL A 475 3.42 -37.24 12.16
CA VAL A 475 3.03 -38.00 10.95
C VAL A 475 3.74 -37.52 9.67
N HIS A 476 4.07 -36.23 9.57
CA HIS A 476 4.73 -35.64 8.41
C HIS A 476 6.26 -35.48 8.56
N GLY A 477 6.86 -35.92 9.67
CA GLY A 477 8.31 -35.75 9.93
C GLY A 477 8.72 -34.29 10.12
N VAL A 478 7.87 -33.48 10.77
CA VAL A 478 8.11 -32.08 11.11
C VAL A 478 8.52 -32.00 12.58
N GLU A 479 9.69 -31.43 12.88
CA GLU A 479 10.26 -31.32 14.24
C GLU A 479 10.24 -32.67 15.00
N GLU A 480 10.64 -33.76 14.32
CA GLU A 480 10.54 -35.16 14.79
C GLU A 480 11.19 -35.40 16.16
N ASP A 481 12.25 -34.64 16.49
CA ASP A 481 13.00 -34.71 17.74
C ASP A 481 12.25 -34.13 18.96
N ILE A 482 11.16 -33.39 18.74
CA ILE A 482 10.29 -32.86 19.81
C ILE A 482 8.80 -33.20 19.63
N ALA A 483 8.35 -33.60 18.44
CA ALA A 483 6.94 -33.83 18.14
C ALA A 483 6.34 -35.00 18.94
N GLU A 484 7.09 -36.09 19.13
CA GLU A 484 6.68 -37.22 19.98
C GLU A 484 6.55 -36.80 21.45
N ASP A 485 7.60 -36.19 22.02
CA ASP A 485 7.61 -35.69 23.40
C ASP A 485 6.46 -34.71 23.69
N ARG A 486 6.17 -33.80 22.74
CA ARG A 486 5.03 -32.87 22.86
C ARG A 486 3.69 -33.57 22.72
N LEU A 487 3.56 -34.53 21.80
CA LEU A 487 2.32 -35.29 21.64
C LEU A 487 2.00 -36.09 22.91
N GLN A 488 2.98 -36.79 23.49
CA GLN A 488 2.82 -37.54 24.75
C GLN A 488 2.46 -36.62 25.93
N PHE A 489 3.08 -35.43 26.02
CA PHE A 489 2.78 -34.45 27.05
C PHE A 489 1.31 -33.98 27.03
N TRP A 490 0.74 -33.70 25.85
CA TRP A 490 -0.66 -33.28 25.73
C TRP A 490 -1.65 -34.43 25.90
N ILE A 491 -1.33 -35.63 25.40
CA ILE A 491 -2.18 -36.82 25.61
C ILE A 491 -2.31 -37.12 27.12
N GLY A 492 -1.18 -37.17 27.85
CA GLY A 492 -1.16 -37.51 29.29
C GLY A 492 -1.85 -36.50 30.22
N ARG A 493 -2.31 -35.35 29.70
CA ARG A 493 -3.11 -34.36 30.43
C ARG A 493 -4.60 -34.40 30.11
N SER A 494 -4.97 -34.83 28.90
CA SER A 494 -6.37 -34.87 28.43
C SER A 494 -7.32 -35.77 29.24
N GLU A 495 -6.78 -36.59 30.15
CA GLU A 495 -7.51 -37.46 31.07
C GLU A 495 -7.74 -36.83 32.47
N GLN A 496 -7.26 -35.60 32.72
CA GLN A 496 -7.29 -34.94 34.04
C GLN A 496 -8.17 -33.67 34.04
N SER A 497 -8.68 -33.27 35.21
CA SER A 497 -9.44 -32.03 35.37
C SER A 497 -8.51 -30.80 35.32
N PRO A 498 -8.79 -29.78 34.46
CA PRO A 498 -7.90 -28.63 34.27
C PRO A 498 -7.61 -27.84 35.56
N THR A 499 -6.32 -27.61 35.83
CA THR A 499 -5.85 -26.79 36.95
C THR A 499 -5.47 -25.38 36.49
N SER A 500 -5.28 -24.47 37.44
CA SER A 500 -4.76 -23.12 37.17
C SER A 500 -3.32 -23.08 36.63
N HIS A 501 -2.59 -24.20 36.65
CA HIS A 501 -1.30 -24.34 35.96
C HIS A 501 -1.48 -24.66 34.47
N ASP A 502 -2.48 -25.47 34.11
CA ASP A 502 -2.72 -25.91 32.74
C ASP A 502 -3.13 -24.76 31.83
N VAL A 503 -3.84 -23.75 32.35
CA VAL A 503 -4.10 -22.47 31.67
C VAL A 503 -2.79 -21.82 31.18
N VAL A 504 -1.72 -21.84 31.99
CA VAL A 504 -0.43 -21.23 31.62
C VAL A 504 0.32 -22.10 30.59
N ASP A 505 0.21 -23.42 30.72
CA ASP A 505 0.88 -24.35 29.81
C ASP A 505 0.23 -24.37 28.43
N VAL A 506 -1.10 -24.28 28.30
CA VAL A 506 -1.75 -24.23 26.97
C VAL A 506 -1.41 -22.96 26.21
N GLU A 507 -1.32 -21.82 26.88
CA GLU A 507 -0.85 -20.56 26.26
C GLU A 507 0.63 -20.67 25.82
N ARG A 508 1.48 -21.32 26.63
CA ARG A 508 2.86 -21.65 26.25
C ARG A 508 2.89 -22.59 25.05
N GLY A 509 2.04 -23.61 25.00
CA GLY A 509 1.98 -24.58 23.90
C GLY A 509 1.53 -23.94 22.59
N VAL A 510 0.48 -23.11 22.61
CA VAL A 510 0.02 -22.35 21.43
C VAL A 510 1.10 -21.36 20.98
N SER A 511 1.79 -20.72 21.93
CA SER A 511 2.95 -19.87 21.64
C SER A 511 4.13 -20.65 21.03
N GLU A 512 4.33 -21.91 21.44
CA GLU A 512 5.39 -22.78 20.91
C GLU A 512 5.09 -23.22 19.47
N LEU A 513 3.87 -23.68 19.18
CA LEU A 513 3.41 -23.97 17.81
C LEU A 513 3.60 -22.76 16.87
N ARG A 514 3.16 -21.57 17.33
CA ARG A 514 3.28 -20.30 16.59
C ARG A 514 4.74 -19.90 16.37
N LYS A 515 5.63 -20.12 17.36
CA LYS A 515 7.06 -19.77 17.29
C LYS A 515 7.88 -20.72 16.41
N LEU A 516 7.53 -22.00 16.35
CA LEU A 516 8.19 -23.02 15.51
C LEU A 516 7.56 -23.12 14.09
N SER A 517 6.57 -22.27 13.80
CA SER A 517 5.88 -22.21 12.51
C SER A 517 5.29 -23.56 12.06
N ILE A 518 4.85 -24.40 13.01
CA ILE A 518 4.42 -25.79 12.75
C ILE A 518 3.33 -25.87 11.68
N GLU A 519 2.36 -24.94 11.69
CA GLU A 519 1.30 -24.89 10.67
C GLU A 519 1.86 -24.67 9.25
N GLN A 520 2.88 -23.81 9.10
CA GLN A 520 3.55 -23.60 7.81
C GLN A 520 4.35 -24.84 7.39
N GLN A 521 5.12 -25.42 8.30
CA GLN A 521 5.90 -26.63 8.02
C GLN A 521 5.00 -27.81 7.59
N LEU A 522 3.80 -27.92 8.19
CA LEU A 522 2.78 -28.90 7.83
C LEU A 522 2.15 -28.64 6.46
N TRP A 523 1.85 -27.39 6.12
CA TRP A 523 1.35 -27.00 4.79
C TRP A 523 2.39 -27.26 3.69
N GLU A 524 3.67 -27.00 3.97
CA GLU A 524 4.77 -27.32 3.06
C GLU A 524 4.97 -28.84 2.93
N ALA A 525 4.76 -29.61 4.01
CA ALA A 525 4.84 -31.07 3.98
C ALA A 525 3.69 -31.72 3.19
N SER A 526 2.43 -31.28 3.37
CA SER A 526 1.25 -31.86 2.71
C SER A 526 1.22 -31.68 1.18
N ARG A 527 2.07 -30.80 0.63
CA ARG A 527 2.13 -30.50 -0.81
C ARG A 527 3.36 -31.05 -1.54
N ARG A 528 4.32 -31.68 -0.85
CA ARG A 528 5.58 -32.21 -1.45
C ARG A 528 5.34 -33.17 -2.63
N GLU A 529 4.33 -34.04 -2.55
CA GLU A 529 4.02 -34.99 -3.63
C GLU A 529 3.55 -34.32 -4.93
N ILE A 530 2.86 -33.18 -4.83
CA ILE A 530 2.38 -32.43 -5.99
C ILE A 530 3.58 -31.87 -6.78
N ASP A 531 4.58 -31.35 -6.07
CA ASP A 531 5.75 -30.71 -6.68
C ASP A 531 6.79 -31.72 -7.21
N HIS A 532 6.87 -32.93 -6.63
CA HIS A 532 7.73 -33.99 -7.16
C HIS A 532 7.31 -34.52 -8.55
N SER A 533 6.11 -34.22 -9.04
CA SER A 533 5.66 -34.51 -10.42
C SER A 533 6.43 -33.73 -11.53
N SER A 534 7.35 -32.85 -11.12
CA SER A 534 8.22 -32.05 -11.98
C SER A 534 9.53 -32.74 -12.41
N LEU A 535 9.96 -33.82 -11.74
CA LEU A 535 11.29 -34.43 -11.95
C LEU A 535 11.23 -35.92 -12.29
N ALA A 536 11.50 -36.25 -13.56
CA ALA A 536 11.89 -37.59 -13.99
C ALA A 536 13.43 -37.68 -14.08
N PRO A 537 14.06 -38.84 -13.80
CA PRO A 537 15.47 -38.89 -13.41
C PRO A 537 16.46 -38.85 -14.59
N GLY A 538 17.26 -37.78 -14.64
CA GLY A 538 18.47 -37.67 -15.48
C GLY A 538 19.75 -37.99 -14.69
N LEU A 539 20.08 -39.29 -14.58
CA LEU A 539 21.37 -39.89 -14.16
C LEU A 539 22.32 -39.05 -13.28
N SER A 540 22.41 -39.41 -12.00
CA SER A 540 23.45 -38.92 -11.08
C SER A 540 24.85 -39.41 -11.45
N LEU A 541 25.87 -38.54 -11.32
CA LEU A 541 27.27 -38.94 -11.47
C LEU A 541 28.27 -38.12 -10.63
N GLU A 542 27.84 -37.60 -9.47
CA GLU A 542 28.77 -37.21 -8.39
C GLU A 542 29.05 -38.41 -7.48
N ALA A 543 29.95 -39.31 -7.92
CA ALA A 543 30.42 -40.43 -7.11
C ALA A 543 31.78 -40.98 -7.58
N LEU A 544 32.82 -40.13 -7.68
CA LEU A 544 34.23 -40.58 -7.73
C LEU A 544 35.21 -39.41 -7.48
N TYR A 545 36.38 -39.73 -6.90
CA TYR A 545 37.53 -38.86 -6.64
C TYR A 545 37.41 -37.69 -5.65
N LEU A 546 37.40 -38.06 -4.35
CA LEU A 546 38.21 -37.36 -3.34
C LEU A 546 39.29 -38.29 -2.79
N SER A 547 40.52 -38.23 -3.31
CA SER A 547 41.71 -38.80 -2.66
C SER A 547 43.07 -38.32 -3.21
N SER A 548 43.86 -37.74 -2.30
CA SER A 548 45.34 -37.82 -2.20
C SER A 548 46.31 -37.44 -3.35
N HIS A 549 47.05 -36.34 -3.10
CA HIS A 549 48.52 -36.18 -3.22
C HIS A 549 49.27 -35.99 -4.56
N PHE A 550 49.83 -34.77 -4.71
CA PHE A 550 51.27 -34.44 -4.93
C PHE A 550 52.15 -35.26 -5.90
N SER A 551 52.74 -34.60 -6.92
CA SER A 551 54.10 -33.99 -6.86
C SER A 551 54.69 -33.65 -8.26
N LEU A 552 55.84 -32.94 -8.29
CA LEU A 552 56.70 -32.56 -9.44
C LEU A 552 56.09 -31.53 -10.42
N SER A 553 56.67 -30.38 -10.79
CA SER A 553 58.04 -29.95 -11.15
C SER A 553 58.49 -30.43 -12.54
N GLU A 554 59.10 -29.64 -13.43
CA GLU A 554 59.69 -28.28 -13.37
C GLU A 554 59.07 -27.39 -14.51
N ILE A 555 59.46 -26.15 -14.87
CA ILE A 555 60.78 -25.54 -15.17
C ILE A 555 60.74 -24.02 -14.87
N MET A 556 61.76 -23.50 -14.18
CA MET A 556 62.04 -22.07 -14.07
C MET A 556 63.54 -21.82 -13.84
N HIS A 557 64.16 -20.95 -14.64
CA HIS A 557 65.41 -20.18 -14.41
C HIS A 557 65.56 -19.21 -15.62
N SER A 558 66.15 -18.00 -15.56
CA SER A 558 66.92 -17.31 -14.50
C SER A 558 66.86 -15.78 -14.67
N GLN A 559 67.39 -15.03 -13.69
CA GLN A 559 67.62 -13.55 -13.64
C GLN A 559 66.33 -12.68 -13.58
N THR A 560 66.11 -11.77 -12.61
CA THR A 560 66.87 -10.52 -12.37
C THR A 560 66.61 -9.90 -10.97
N TRP A 561 67.05 -10.52 -9.87
CA TRP A 561 66.75 -10.04 -8.50
C TRP A 561 67.65 -8.91 -7.93
N LYS A 562 68.60 -8.37 -8.70
CA LYS A 562 69.55 -7.34 -8.21
C LYS A 562 69.09 -5.88 -8.39
N ALA A 563 67.94 -5.63 -9.03
CA ALA A 563 67.42 -4.28 -9.26
C ALA A 563 66.53 -3.76 -8.11
N MET A 564 65.63 -4.60 -7.57
CA MET A 564 64.60 -4.14 -6.63
C MET A 564 65.14 -3.69 -5.26
N ALA A 565 66.25 -4.27 -4.80
CA ALA A 565 66.86 -3.94 -3.50
C ALA A 565 67.37 -2.48 -3.43
N MET A 566 67.77 -1.88 -4.55
CA MET A 566 68.26 -0.50 -4.61
C MET A 566 67.12 0.53 -4.69
N ALA A 567 65.99 0.18 -5.29
CA ALA A 567 64.84 1.09 -5.41
C ALA A 567 64.18 1.37 -4.04
N ALA A 568 64.08 0.35 -3.19
CA ALA A 568 63.48 0.46 -1.85
C ALA A 568 64.18 1.50 -0.97
N LEU A 569 65.53 1.55 -0.97
CA LEU A 569 66.29 2.48 -0.13
C LEU A 569 66.13 3.95 -0.54
N VAL A 570 65.91 4.25 -1.83
CA VAL A 570 65.76 5.63 -2.31
C VAL A 570 64.37 6.18 -1.95
N VAL A 571 63.32 5.39 -2.14
CA VAL A 571 61.94 5.77 -1.75
C VAL A 571 61.85 6.05 -0.25
N GLN A 572 62.61 5.31 0.57
CA GLN A 572 62.58 5.42 2.03
C GLN A 572 63.37 6.61 2.62
N LEU A 573 64.10 7.38 1.80
CA LEU A 573 64.75 8.64 2.21
C LEU A 573 64.04 9.91 1.71
N CYS A 574 63.15 9.83 0.72
CA CYS A 574 62.46 11.00 0.17
C CYS A 574 61.21 11.45 0.95
N THR A 575 60.77 10.69 1.96
CA THR A 575 59.56 10.97 2.75
C THR A 575 59.80 11.86 3.98
N SER A 576 61.01 12.40 4.17
CA SER A 576 61.37 13.23 5.33
C SER A 576 61.16 14.74 5.15
N MET A 577 60.37 15.17 4.16
CA MET A 577 60.01 16.58 3.96
C MET A 577 58.50 16.81 4.01
N GLY A 578 58.00 17.16 5.21
CA GLY A 578 56.84 18.05 5.37
C GLY A 578 55.53 17.64 4.70
N VAL A 579 55.07 16.39 4.89
CA VAL A 579 53.62 16.13 4.81
C VAL A 579 53.03 16.49 6.17
N ASP A 580 52.29 17.59 6.24
CA ASP A 580 51.47 17.91 7.42
C ASP A 580 50.47 16.78 7.65
N SER A 581 50.66 16.02 8.74
CA SER A 581 49.74 14.97 9.14
C SER A 581 48.48 15.59 9.73
N SER A 582 47.61 16.12 8.86
CA SER A 582 46.31 16.64 9.25
C SER A 582 45.55 15.54 10.01
N SER A 583 45.20 15.79 11.27
CA SER A 583 44.31 14.91 12.02
C SER A 583 43.06 14.64 11.18
N PRO A 584 42.60 13.38 11.07
CA PRO A 584 41.40 13.08 10.29
C PRO A 584 40.26 13.98 10.75
N HIS A 585 39.59 14.62 9.78
CA HIS A 585 38.53 15.61 10.05
C HIS A 585 37.50 15.00 11.02
N PRO A 586 37.12 15.70 12.10
CA PRO A 586 36.42 15.09 13.23
C PRO A 586 35.04 14.51 12.87
N ASP A 587 34.43 14.99 11.78
CA ASP A 587 33.15 14.49 11.28
C ASP A 587 33.32 13.35 10.23
N LYS A 588 34.54 12.91 9.88
CA LYS A 588 34.79 11.96 8.79
C LYS A 588 34.38 10.53 9.15
N ILE A 589 33.43 9.98 8.39
CA ILE A 589 32.97 8.59 8.53
C ILE A 589 34.03 7.68 7.91
N ALA A 590 34.64 6.80 8.71
CA ALA A 590 35.62 5.84 8.20
C ALA A 590 34.98 4.77 7.29
N ARG A 591 33.88 4.15 7.76
CA ARG A 591 33.01 3.23 7.01
C ARG A 591 31.69 3.05 7.78
N LEU A 592 30.56 2.98 7.08
CA LEU A 592 29.26 2.64 7.64
C LEU A 592 29.12 1.11 7.77
N PRO A 593 28.39 0.58 8.77
CA PRO A 593 28.18 -0.86 8.92
C PRO A 593 27.53 -1.50 7.70
N GLY A 594 28.17 -2.52 7.12
CA GLY A 594 27.66 -3.20 5.93
C GLY A 594 27.81 -2.41 4.61
N GLN A 595 28.53 -1.28 4.61
CA GLN A 595 28.82 -0.49 3.40
C GLN A 595 29.69 -1.26 2.38
N PRO A 596 29.42 -1.20 1.07
CA PRO A 596 30.32 -1.70 0.04
C PRO A 596 31.59 -0.84 -0.07
N HIS A 597 32.59 -1.30 -0.85
CA HIS A 597 33.80 -0.52 -1.09
C HIS A 597 33.50 0.66 -2.03
N VAL A 598 33.92 1.88 -1.65
CA VAL A 598 33.76 3.11 -2.44
C VAL A 598 35.04 3.95 -2.43
N GLY A 599 35.20 4.84 -3.42
CA GLY A 599 36.36 5.73 -3.54
C GLY A 599 36.17 7.15 -3.01
N PHE A 600 34.93 7.59 -2.79
CA PHE A 600 34.62 8.94 -2.27
C PHE A 600 34.73 9.02 -0.75
N GLN A 601 34.94 10.23 -0.23
CA GLN A 601 34.87 10.49 1.21
C GLN A 601 33.45 10.85 1.65
N GLN A 602 33.16 10.57 2.92
CA GLN A 602 31.86 10.76 3.54
C GLN A 602 32.05 11.28 4.97
N PHE A 603 31.18 12.19 5.40
CA PHE A 603 31.28 12.92 6.65
C PHE A 603 29.89 13.12 7.25
N SER A 604 29.77 13.11 8.57
CA SER A 604 28.53 13.48 9.26
C SER A 604 28.80 13.98 10.66
N GLY A 605 27.93 14.89 11.11
CA GLY A 605 28.04 15.53 12.40
C GLY A 605 27.12 16.74 12.50
N TYR A 606 27.49 17.68 13.36
CA TYR A 606 26.60 18.76 13.79
C TYR A 606 27.14 20.16 13.49
N VAL A 607 26.24 21.12 13.27
CA VAL A 607 26.52 22.56 13.31
C VAL A 607 25.48 23.24 14.21
N THR A 608 25.96 24.03 15.18
CA THR A 608 25.10 24.82 16.08
C THR A 608 24.56 26.05 15.37
N VAL A 609 23.25 26.29 15.45
CA VAL A 609 22.56 27.35 14.69
C VAL A 609 22.13 28.55 15.55
N ASP A 610 22.15 28.43 16.87
CA ASP A 610 21.88 29.51 17.82
C ASP A 610 23.16 30.00 18.54
N GLY A 611 23.10 31.21 19.10
CA GLY A 611 24.23 31.82 19.81
C GLY A 611 24.61 31.15 21.14
N ASN A 612 23.67 30.44 21.78
CA ASN A 612 23.87 29.77 23.06
C ASN A 612 24.28 28.29 22.90
N LYS A 613 24.26 27.77 21.65
CA LYS A 613 24.55 26.37 21.27
C LYS A 613 23.55 25.36 21.82
N HIS A 614 22.30 25.78 22.03
CA HIS A 614 21.21 24.89 22.41
C HIS A 614 20.66 24.09 21.23
N ARG A 615 20.65 24.63 20.00
CA ARG A 615 20.18 23.99 18.77
C ARG A 615 21.32 23.56 17.87
N ALA A 616 21.32 22.31 17.45
CA ALA A 616 22.31 21.73 16.54
C ALA A 616 21.63 20.93 15.43
N LEU A 617 21.86 21.33 14.18
CA LEU A 617 21.40 20.58 13.02
C LEU A 617 22.45 19.54 12.59
N PHE A 618 21.98 18.33 12.34
CA PHE A 618 22.76 17.21 11.81
C PHE A 618 22.85 17.28 10.28
N TYR A 619 23.98 16.85 9.75
CA TYR A 619 24.17 16.70 8.31
C TYR A 619 24.92 15.42 7.97
N TYR A 620 24.69 14.93 6.76
CA TYR A 620 25.50 13.91 6.09
C TYR A 620 25.98 14.48 4.76
N PHE A 621 27.28 14.38 4.52
CA PHE A 621 27.96 14.95 3.37
C PHE A 621 28.78 13.88 2.67
N VAL A 622 28.58 13.73 1.36
CA VAL A 622 29.36 12.81 0.53
C VAL A 622 30.02 13.58 -0.60
N GLU A 623 31.32 13.36 -0.75
CA GLU A 623 32.07 13.87 -1.88
C GLU A 623 31.61 13.21 -3.19
N ALA A 624 31.85 13.89 -4.31
CA ALA A 624 31.54 13.32 -5.61
C ALA A 624 32.38 12.07 -5.89
N GLU A 625 31.83 11.08 -6.58
CA GLU A 625 32.53 9.81 -6.89
C GLU A 625 33.81 10.01 -7.73
N ILE A 626 33.83 11.04 -8.57
CA ILE A 626 34.93 11.35 -9.50
C ILE A 626 35.22 12.85 -9.39
N ASP A 627 36.48 13.18 -9.10
CA ASP A 627 37.02 14.55 -8.98
C ASP A 627 36.11 15.52 -8.18
N PRO A 628 35.91 15.28 -6.88
CA PRO A 628 35.13 16.18 -6.01
C PRO A 628 35.67 17.61 -5.96
N ALA A 629 36.91 17.83 -6.41
CA ALA A 629 37.53 19.15 -6.50
C ALA A 629 37.06 19.97 -7.72
N SER A 630 36.58 19.37 -8.82
CA SER A 630 35.94 20.13 -9.91
C SER A 630 34.41 20.21 -9.80
N LYS A 631 33.77 19.23 -9.14
CA LYS A 631 32.31 19.16 -8.99
C LYS A 631 31.70 20.28 -8.11
N PRO A 632 30.43 20.67 -8.34
CA PRO A 632 29.72 21.65 -7.51
C PRO A 632 29.40 21.09 -6.11
N LEU A 633 28.91 21.96 -5.23
CA LEU A 633 28.25 21.58 -3.98
C LEU A 633 26.73 21.67 -4.17
N VAL A 634 26.00 20.68 -3.67
CA VAL A 634 24.55 20.61 -3.76
C VAL A 634 23.97 20.33 -2.38
N LEU A 635 23.13 21.23 -1.89
CA LEU A 635 22.32 21.01 -0.68
C LEU A 635 21.04 20.26 -1.07
N TRP A 636 20.70 19.19 -0.36
CA TRP A 636 19.44 18.46 -0.48
C TRP A 636 18.59 18.61 0.78
N LEU A 637 17.32 18.97 0.60
CA LEU A 637 16.29 19.11 1.64
C LEU A 637 15.03 18.31 1.29
N ASN A 638 14.61 17.34 2.11
CA ASN A 638 13.24 16.80 2.02
C ASN A 638 12.21 17.73 2.70
N GLY A 639 10.93 17.41 2.54
CA GLY A 639 9.81 18.26 2.98
C GLY A 639 9.18 17.86 4.31
N GLY A 640 7.91 17.44 4.25
CA GLY A 640 7.06 17.15 5.42
C GLY A 640 5.95 18.19 5.62
N PRO A 641 6.12 19.22 6.48
CA PRO A 641 7.37 19.66 7.11
C PRO A 641 7.88 18.70 8.18
N GLY A 642 9.19 18.75 8.46
CA GLY A 642 9.80 17.95 9.53
C GLY A 642 10.30 16.56 9.12
N CYS A 643 10.41 16.26 7.82
CA CYS A 643 10.93 14.99 7.33
C CYS A 643 12.44 15.05 7.02
N SER A 644 13.15 13.96 7.26
CA SER A 644 14.61 13.90 7.27
C SER A 644 15.22 13.75 5.87
N SER A 645 16.09 14.69 5.53
CA SER A 645 17.00 14.60 4.37
C SER A 645 18.04 13.48 4.43
N LEU A 646 18.32 12.92 5.62
CA LEU A 646 19.18 11.75 5.77
C LEU A 646 18.45 10.48 5.28
N GLY A 647 17.36 10.12 5.97
CA GLY A 647 16.53 8.96 5.64
C GLY A 647 16.06 8.93 4.19
N VAL A 648 15.17 9.86 3.83
CA VAL A 648 14.53 9.87 2.50
C VAL A 648 15.58 10.18 1.42
N GLY A 649 16.13 11.40 1.41
CA GLY A 649 17.11 11.85 0.42
C GLY A 649 18.36 10.97 0.27
N ALA A 650 19.00 10.60 1.38
CA ALA A 650 20.32 9.96 1.34
C ALA A 650 20.31 8.42 1.43
N PHE A 651 19.23 7.79 1.89
CA PHE A 651 19.12 6.33 2.05
C PHE A 651 17.94 5.68 1.30
N SER A 652 16.86 6.39 0.96
CA SER A 652 15.82 5.89 0.03
C SER A 652 16.08 6.35 -1.41
N GLU A 653 16.24 7.67 -1.61
CA GLU A 653 16.21 8.32 -2.91
C GLU A 653 17.54 8.29 -3.69
N ASN A 654 18.39 9.30 -3.44
CA ASN A 654 19.39 9.80 -4.38
C ASN A 654 20.82 9.80 -3.81
N GLY A 655 20.98 9.52 -2.51
CA GLY A 655 22.27 9.23 -1.89
C GLY A 655 22.92 7.93 -2.38
N PRO A 656 24.19 7.70 -2.02
CA PRO A 656 25.03 6.65 -2.63
C PRO A 656 24.70 5.22 -2.17
N PHE A 657 23.86 5.06 -1.16
CA PHE A 657 23.52 3.77 -0.58
C PHE A 657 22.02 3.64 -0.35
N ARG A 658 21.52 2.40 -0.44
CA ARG A 658 20.20 2.00 0.05
C ARG A 658 20.38 0.86 1.05
N PRO A 659 19.61 0.78 2.15
CA PRO A 659 19.64 -0.38 3.03
C PRO A 659 19.17 -1.65 2.30
N ASN A 660 19.64 -2.80 2.80
CA ASN A 660 19.05 -4.10 2.56
C ASN A 660 19.22 -4.95 3.83
N GLY A 661 18.20 -4.96 4.70
CA GLY A 661 18.14 -5.57 6.02
C GLY A 661 19.23 -5.12 7.00
N ARG A 662 20.44 -5.69 6.86
CA ARG A 662 21.61 -5.39 7.70
C ARG A 662 22.82 -4.84 6.94
N VAL A 663 22.78 -4.80 5.62
CA VAL A 663 23.85 -4.28 4.75
C VAL A 663 23.39 -3.02 4.00
N LEU A 664 24.31 -2.39 3.28
CA LEU A 664 24.00 -1.35 2.30
C LEU A 664 24.29 -1.86 0.89
N ILE A 665 23.41 -1.57 -0.05
CA ILE A 665 23.61 -1.73 -1.49
C ILE A 665 23.99 -0.35 -2.07
N ARG A 666 24.86 -0.31 -3.08
CA ARG A 666 25.23 0.94 -3.75
C ARG A 666 24.11 1.39 -4.69
N ASN A 667 23.72 2.66 -4.62
CA ASN A 667 22.80 3.26 -5.58
C ASN A 667 23.59 3.65 -6.84
N GLU A 668 23.44 2.88 -7.92
CA GLU A 668 24.16 3.15 -9.18
C GLU A 668 23.76 4.49 -9.83
N HIS A 669 22.62 5.06 -9.46
CA HIS A 669 22.14 6.34 -9.98
C HIS A 669 22.26 7.50 -8.98
N SER A 670 23.09 7.36 -7.95
CA SER A 670 23.25 8.43 -6.96
C SER A 670 23.68 9.75 -7.57
N TRP A 671 23.11 10.84 -7.05
CA TRP A 671 23.45 12.20 -7.44
C TRP A 671 24.89 12.59 -7.07
N ASN A 672 25.56 11.87 -6.15
CA ASN A 672 26.99 12.09 -5.89
C ASN A 672 27.90 11.64 -7.05
N ARG A 673 27.37 11.02 -8.11
CA ARG A 673 28.09 10.81 -9.37
C ARG A 673 28.38 12.13 -10.10
N GLU A 674 27.57 13.17 -9.87
CA GLU A 674 27.68 14.45 -10.58
C GLU A 674 27.97 15.67 -9.68
N ALA A 675 27.78 15.56 -8.37
CA ALA A 675 27.99 16.65 -7.39
C ALA A 675 28.59 16.15 -6.07
N ASN A 676 29.09 17.08 -5.25
CA ASN A 676 29.28 16.84 -3.81
C ASN A 676 27.93 17.08 -3.12
N MET A 677 27.34 16.05 -2.50
CA MET A 677 25.97 16.09 -1.97
C MET A 677 25.96 16.31 -0.45
N LEU A 678 25.23 17.33 0.00
CA LEU A 678 25.06 17.70 1.40
C LEU A 678 23.59 17.55 1.80
N TYR A 679 23.30 16.55 2.61
CA TYR A 679 21.98 16.26 3.17
C TYR A 679 21.87 16.89 4.56
N LEU A 680 20.84 17.71 4.79
CA LEU A 680 20.64 18.47 6.04
C LEU A 680 19.31 18.10 6.69
N GLU A 681 19.34 17.56 7.90
CA GLU A 681 18.11 17.33 8.68
C GLU A 681 17.65 18.67 9.29
N THR A 682 16.54 19.22 8.80
CA THR A 682 15.99 20.54 9.19
C THR A 682 14.46 20.47 9.19
N PRO A 683 13.76 21.21 10.07
CA PRO A 683 14.26 22.06 11.16
C PRO A 683 14.87 21.27 12.34
N VAL A 684 15.10 21.94 13.46
CA VAL A 684 15.52 21.30 14.71
C VAL A 684 14.47 20.28 15.18
N GLY A 685 14.91 19.14 15.72
CA GLY A 685 14.03 18.02 16.10
C GLY A 685 13.76 17.01 14.99
N VAL A 686 14.24 17.24 13.76
CA VAL A 686 14.16 16.29 12.65
C VAL A 686 15.29 15.27 12.74
N GLY A 687 14.96 13.98 12.79
CA GLY A 687 15.92 12.88 12.75
C GLY A 687 16.94 12.92 13.89
N PHE A 688 18.20 13.24 13.59
CA PHE A 688 19.27 13.44 14.58
C PHE A 688 19.52 14.91 14.96
N SER A 689 18.91 15.88 14.27
CA SER A 689 18.94 17.30 14.64
C SER A 689 18.19 17.55 15.94
N TYR A 690 18.81 18.25 16.90
CA TYR A 690 18.28 18.35 18.25
C TYR A 690 18.41 19.74 18.87
N ALA A 691 17.58 20.00 19.87
CA ALA A 691 17.75 21.06 20.85
C ALA A 691 18.02 20.48 22.25
N THR A 692 18.75 21.21 23.09
CA THR A 692 18.93 20.88 24.51
C THR A 692 17.75 21.33 25.38
N ASP A 693 16.90 22.22 24.86
CA ASP A 693 15.72 22.75 25.53
C ASP A 693 14.45 22.37 24.74
N ASN A 694 13.38 21.93 25.42
CA ASN A 694 12.18 21.48 24.73
C ASN A 694 11.34 22.63 24.15
N SER A 695 11.63 23.88 24.54
CA SER A 695 11.05 25.11 24.00
C SER A 695 11.48 25.39 22.56
N SER A 696 12.67 24.95 22.15
CA SER A 696 13.16 25.09 20.77
C SER A 696 12.40 24.25 19.73
N TYR A 697 11.48 23.36 20.15
CA TYR A 697 10.62 22.58 19.24
C TYR A 697 9.18 23.14 19.11
N VAL A 698 8.87 24.24 19.81
CA VAL A 698 7.52 24.84 19.88
C VAL A 698 7.44 26.06 18.97
N ALA A 699 6.31 26.20 18.25
CA ALA A 699 6.06 27.27 17.28
C ALA A 699 7.21 27.45 16.26
N VAL A 700 7.71 26.35 15.69
CA VAL A 700 8.77 26.39 14.66
C VAL A 700 8.16 26.82 13.33
N ASP A 701 8.71 27.88 12.72
CA ASP A 701 8.16 28.49 11.50
C ASP A 701 9.13 28.46 10.30
N ASP A 702 8.60 28.80 9.12
CA ASP A 702 9.32 28.90 7.85
C ASP A 702 10.49 29.89 7.91
N GLU A 703 10.34 31.03 8.60
CA GLU A 703 11.38 32.06 8.68
C GLU A 703 12.52 31.62 9.61
N ALA A 704 12.21 31.00 10.75
CA ALA A 704 13.15 30.39 11.68
C ALA A 704 13.93 29.28 10.98
N THR A 705 13.23 28.41 10.26
CA THR A 705 13.83 27.33 9.46
C THR A 705 14.78 27.88 8.39
N ALA A 706 14.37 28.91 7.63
CA ALA A 706 15.24 29.55 6.64
C ALA A 706 16.45 30.29 7.27
N ARG A 707 16.28 30.92 8.44
CA ARG A 707 17.35 31.60 9.19
C ARG A 707 18.37 30.60 9.76
N ASP A 708 17.92 29.56 10.46
CA ASP A 708 18.78 28.53 11.04
C ASP A 708 19.53 27.76 9.94
N ASN A 709 18.91 27.49 8.79
CA ASN A 709 19.59 26.89 7.62
C ASN A 709 20.68 27.81 7.01
N LEU A 710 20.48 29.14 7.02
CA LEU A 710 21.52 30.08 6.62
C LEU A 710 22.69 30.12 7.63
N VAL A 711 22.42 29.98 8.94
CA VAL A 711 23.46 29.88 9.96
C VAL A 711 24.19 28.54 9.88
N PHE A 712 23.47 27.44 9.62
CA PHE A 712 24.03 26.12 9.35
C PHE A 712 25.04 26.20 8.20
N LEU A 713 24.65 26.73 7.03
CA LEU A 713 25.56 26.85 5.90
C LEU A 713 26.79 27.70 6.23
N GLN A 714 26.60 28.80 6.98
CA GLN A 714 27.72 29.61 7.47
C GLN A 714 28.69 28.80 8.35
N GLY A 715 28.20 28.05 9.34
CA GLY A 715 29.02 27.20 10.19
C GLY A 715 29.69 26.05 9.44
N TRP A 716 28.96 25.42 8.51
CA TRP A 716 29.44 24.33 7.66
C TRP A 716 30.61 24.78 6.76
N PHE A 717 30.54 25.98 6.16
CA PHE A 717 31.66 26.55 5.40
C PHE A 717 32.87 26.99 6.26
N HIS A 718 32.78 26.97 7.60
CA HIS A 718 33.97 27.05 8.47
C HIS A 718 34.55 25.66 8.77
N LYS A 719 33.74 24.59 8.79
CA LYS A 719 34.21 23.20 8.88
C LYS A 719 34.84 22.70 7.58
N PHE A 720 34.29 23.09 6.43
CA PHE A 720 34.73 22.68 5.09
C PHE A 720 35.06 23.90 4.20
N PRO A 721 36.12 24.65 4.51
CA PRO A 721 36.45 25.90 3.82
C PRO A 721 36.74 25.72 2.32
N GLN A 722 37.13 24.52 1.88
CA GLN A 722 37.39 24.19 0.47
C GLN A 722 36.15 24.28 -0.43
N TYR A 723 34.94 24.17 0.12
CA TYR A 723 33.69 24.30 -0.63
C TYR A 723 33.13 25.73 -0.70
N ARG A 724 33.65 26.66 0.11
CA ARG A 724 33.09 28.01 0.29
C ARG A 724 32.98 28.84 -1.00
N ASN A 725 33.88 28.61 -1.96
CA ASN A 725 33.90 29.31 -3.25
C ASN A 725 33.31 28.47 -4.41
N LYS A 726 32.84 27.23 -4.14
CA LYS A 726 32.26 26.36 -5.17
C LYS A 726 30.92 26.89 -5.64
N ASP A 727 30.58 26.51 -6.86
CA ASP A 727 29.23 26.64 -7.40
C ASP A 727 28.27 25.83 -6.51
N LEU A 728 27.29 26.52 -5.93
CA LEU A 728 26.33 25.96 -4.97
C LEU A 728 24.94 25.92 -5.62
N PHE A 729 24.29 24.76 -5.57
CA PHE A 729 22.86 24.62 -5.89
C PHE A 729 22.10 24.17 -4.65
N ILE A 730 20.81 24.50 -4.59
CA ILE A 730 19.90 23.99 -3.56
C ILE A 730 18.81 23.17 -4.25
N THR A 731 18.61 21.97 -3.75
CA THR A 731 17.72 20.95 -4.32
C THR A 731 16.91 20.30 -3.21
N GLY A 732 15.79 19.69 -3.58
CA GLY A 732 14.88 19.10 -2.63
C GLY A 732 13.45 19.08 -3.15
N GLU A 733 12.55 18.57 -2.32
CA GLU A 733 11.21 18.17 -2.76
C GLU A 733 10.08 18.51 -1.79
N SER A 734 8.83 18.41 -2.26
CA SER A 734 7.63 18.49 -1.43
C SER A 734 7.54 19.84 -0.68
N TYR A 735 7.45 19.83 0.66
CA TYR A 735 7.50 21.04 1.49
C TYR A 735 8.83 21.81 1.39
N ALA A 736 9.90 21.25 0.80
CA ALA A 736 11.10 22.04 0.47
C ALA A 736 10.82 23.13 -0.59
N GLY A 737 9.67 23.08 -1.30
CA GLY A 737 9.11 24.22 -2.03
C GLY A 737 8.85 25.46 -1.17
N HIS A 738 8.70 25.31 0.16
CA HIS A 738 8.73 26.40 1.12
C HIS A 738 10.17 26.73 1.56
N TYR A 739 10.94 25.74 1.99
CA TYR A 739 12.29 25.94 2.55
C TYR A 739 13.27 26.59 1.56
N ILE A 740 13.33 26.07 0.33
CA ILE A 740 14.39 26.40 -0.63
C ILE A 740 14.27 27.83 -1.18
N PRO A 741 13.10 28.33 -1.63
CA PRO A 741 12.98 29.71 -2.07
C PRO A 741 13.30 30.71 -0.95
N GLN A 742 12.92 30.42 0.29
CA GLN A 742 13.14 31.30 1.44
C GLN A 742 14.63 31.35 1.83
N LEU A 743 15.30 30.20 1.92
CA LEU A 743 16.75 30.12 2.11
C LEU A 743 17.51 30.83 0.98
N ALA A 744 17.15 30.56 -0.28
CA ALA A 744 17.75 31.19 -1.45
C ALA A 744 17.56 32.72 -1.47
N LYS A 745 16.39 33.24 -1.04
CA LYS A 745 16.14 34.68 -0.89
C LYS A 745 17.10 35.30 0.12
N LEU A 746 17.24 34.70 1.30
CA LEU A 746 18.19 35.17 2.32
C LEU A 746 19.65 35.13 1.82
N MET A 747 20.01 34.11 1.04
CA MET A 747 21.34 33.99 0.41
C MET A 747 21.59 35.08 -0.66
N VAL A 748 20.59 35.42 -1.48
CA VAL A 748 20.66 36.55 -2.42
C VAL A 748 20.74 37.89 -1.67
N GLU A 749 20.04 38.05 -0.55
CA GLU A 749 20.06 39.26 0.26
C GLU A 749 21.38 39.47 1.03
N ILE A 750 21.96 38.41 1.62
CA ILE A 750 23.27 38.52 2.27
C ILE A 750 24.39 38.76 1.26
N ASN A 751 24.33 38.16 0.07
CA ASN A 751 25.31 38.36 -0.99
C ASN A 751 25.41 39.82 -1.48
N LYS A 752 24.34 40.62 -1.35
CA LYS A 752 24.37 42.07 -1.63
C LYS A 752 25.20 42.85 -0.60
N LYS A 753 25.36 42.33 0.62
CA LYS A 753 26.13 42.94 1.73
C LYS A 753 27.55 42.37 1.84
N LYS A 754 27.68 41.06 1.65
CA LYS A 754 28.91 40.27 1.79
C LYS A 754 28.77 39.02 0.91
N LYS A 755 29.58 38.91 -0.15
CA LYS A 755 29.64 37.67 -0.96
C LYS A 755 30.02 36.50 -0.04
N LEU A 756 29.03 35.66 0.25
CA LEU A 756 29.11 34.57 1.22
C LEU A 756 29.09 33.21 0.50
N VAL A 757 28.23 33.10 -0.51
CA VAL A 757 27.88 31.86 -1.20
C VAL A 757 27.70 32.10 -2.69
N ASN A 758 28.15 31.17 -3.52
CA ASN A 758 28.10 31.27 -4.99
C ASN A 758 26.91 30.45 -5.53
N LEU A 759 25.68 30.88 -5.16
CA LEU A 759 24.43 30.23 -5.57
C LEU A 759 24.24 30.31 -7.10
N LYS A 760 24.09 29.15 -7.76
CA LYS A 760 23.97 28.99 -9.21
C LYS A 760 22.57 28.62 -9.71
N GLY A 761 21.70 28.11 -8.84
CA GLY A 761 20.35 27.76 -9.19
C GLY A 761 19.65 27.00 -8.07
N ILE A 762 18.34 26.81 -8.22
CA ILE A 762 17.55 25.90 -7.37
C ILE A 762 16.77 24.90 -8.23
N ALA A 763 16.63 23.67 -7.74
CA ALA A 763 15.71 22.68 -8.31
C ALA A 763 14.70 22.23 -7.25
N LEU A 764 13.43 22.13 -7.64
CA LEU A 764 12.31 21.84 -6.75
C LEU A 764 11.52 20.66 -7.32
N GLY A 765 11.59 19.51 -6.65
CA GLY A 765 10.83 18.30 -6.98
C GLY A 765 9.46 18.31 -6.34
N ASN A 766 8.42 18.00 -7.13
CA ASN A 766 7.02 17.87 -6.70
C ASN A 766 6.61 18.90 -5.62
N PRO A 767 6.85 20.23 -5.80
CA PRO A 767 6.93 21.16 -4.67
C PRO A 767 5.61 21.83 -4.31
N VAL A 768 5.38 22.09 -3.02
CA VAL A 768 4.34 23.06 -2.59
C VAL A 768 4.85 24.47 -2.87
N LEU A 769 4.10 25.25 -3.66
CA LEU A 769 4.45 26.63 -4.03
C LEU A 769 3.26 27.61 -3.89
N GLU A 770 2.03 27.12 -4.00
CA GLU A 770 0.81 27.86 -3.71
C GLU A 770 -0.32 26.89 -3.31
N PHE A 771 -0.55 26.76 -1.99
CA PHE A 771 -1.54 25.91 -1.33
C PHE A 771 -2.81 25.61 -2.14
N ALA A 772 -3.54 26.65 -2.54
CA ALA A 772 -4.84 26.51 -3.20
C ALA A 772 -4.76 26.00 -4.66
N THR A 773 -3.64 26.18 -5.36
CA THR A 773 -3.47 25.60 -6.71
C THR A 773 -2.95 24.17 -6.60
N ASP A 774 -1.94 23.93 -5.77
CA ASP A 774 -1.28 22.63 -5.68
C ASP A 774 -2.21 21.57 -5.06
N LEU A 775 -2.81 21.82 -3.91
CA LEU A 775 -3.65 20.82 -3.22
C LEU A 775 -4.93 20.49 -4.00
N ASN A 776 -5.58 21.48 -4.63
CA ASN A 776 -6.83 21.24 -5.36
C ASN A 776 -6.63 20.50 -6.68
N SER A 777 -5.42 20.50 -7.23
CA SER A 777 -5.08 19.73 -8.44
C SER A 777 -5.26 18.22 -8.26
N ARG A 778 -5.23 17.72 -7.01
CA ARG A 778 -5.50 16.32 -6.64
C ARG A 778 -6.87 15.82 -7.06
N ALA A 779 -7.88 16.68 -7.10
CA ALA A 779 -9.24 16.29 -7.53
C ALA A 779 -9.28 15.92 -9.03
N GLU A 780 -8.68 16.75 -9.88
CA GLU A 780 -8.54 16.49 -11.31
C GLU A 780 -7.63 15.26 -11.55
N TYR A 781 -6.56 15.12 -10.75
CA TYR A 781 -5.64 13.99 -10.84
C TYR A 781 -6.32 12.66 -10.54
N PHE A 782 -6.96 12.49 -9.37
CA PHE A 782 -7.67 11.26 -9.03
C PHE A 782 -8.75 10.89 -10.05
N TRP A 783 -9.51 11.87 -10.54
CA TRP A 783 -10.55 11.64 -11.53
C TRP A 783 -9.97 11.18 -12.88
N SER A 784 -8.95 11.88 -13.40
CA SER A 784 -8.33 11.55 -14.68
C SER A 784 -7.55 10.22 -14.68
N HIS A 785 -7.17 9.71 -13.50
CA HIS A 785 -6.54 8.39 -13.31
C HIS A 785 -7.54 7.30 -12.90
N GLY A 786 -8.85 7.60 -12.87
CA GLY A 786 -9.91 6.61 -12.59
C GLY A 786 -10.05 6.18 -11.14
N LEU A 787 -9.45 6.92 -10.19
CA LEU A 787 -9.42 6.60 -8.76
C LEU A 787 -10.65 7.13 -8.00
N ILE A 788 -11.45 8.02 -8.60
CA ILE A 788 -12.73 8.51 -8.08
C ILE A 788 -13.79 8.64 -9.18
N SER A 789 -15.06 8.52 -8.79
CA SER A 789 -16.23 8.64 -9.67
C SER A 789 -16.51 10.10 -10.08
N ASP A 790 -17.24 10.30 -11.19
CA ASP A 790 -17.70 11.63 -11.63
C ASP A 790 -18.48 12.38 -10.53
N SER A 791 -19.31 11.64 -9.77
CA SER A 791 -20.03 12.15 -8.60
C SER A 791 -19.08 12.66 -7.52
N THR A 792 -18.04 11.89 -7.20
CA THR A 792 -17.06 12.24 -6.17
C THR A 792 -16.14 13.37 -6.63
N TYR A 793 -15.71 13.39 -7.88
CA TYR A 793 -14.98 14.51 -8.47
C TYR A 793 -15.78 15.82 -8.42
N LYS A 794 -17.08 15.78 -8.75
CA LYS A 794 -17.96 16.94 -8.64
C LYS A 794 -18.08 17.43 -7.19
N MET A 795 -18.28 16.54 -6.23
CA MET A 795 -18.32 16.90 -4.80
C MET A 795 -16.98 17.47 -4.30
N PHE A 796 -15.86 16.85 -4.70
CA PHE A 796 -14.49 17.20 -4.33
C PHE A 796 -13.95 18.46 -5.02
N THR A 797 -14.69 19.01 -6.00
CA THR A 797 -14.41 20.32 -6.61
C THR A 797 -15.41 21.40 -6.20
N SER A 798 -16.69 21.09 -5.99
CA SER A 798 -17.73 22.11 -5.73
C SER A 798 -18.25 22.18 -4.29
N ALA A 799 -18.24 21.09 -3.51
CA ALA A 799 -18.81 21.07 -2.16
C ALA A 799 -17.74 21.27 -1.08
N CYS A 800 -16.63 20.54 -1.18
CA CYS A 800 -15.41 20.84 -0.43
C CYS A 800 -14.19 20.44 -1.27
N ASN A 801 -13.33 21.42 -1.57
CA ASN A 801 -12.07 21.18 -2.26
C ASN A 801 -10.96 20.81 -1.26
N TYR A 802 -9.88 20.18 -1.74
CA TYR A 802 -8.87 19.61 -0.85
C TYR A 802 -8.13 20.67 -0.03
N SER A 803 -7.86 21.85 -0.59
CA SER A 803 -7.26 22.95 0.17
C SER A 803 -8.18 23.41 1.31
N ARG A 804 -9.49 23.49 1.09
CA ARG A 804 -10.46 23.82 2.15
C ARG A 804 -10.49 22.75 3.24
N TYR A 805 -10.51 21.46 2.87
CA TYR A 805 -10.47 20.38 3.86
C TYR A 805 -9.21 20.46 4.73
N VAL A 806 -8.03 20.62 4.12
CA VAL A 806 -6.76 20.73 4.86
C VAL A 806 -6.72 22.00 5.73
N SER A 807 -7.24 23.11 5.21
CA SER A 807 -7.36 24.40 5.91
C SER A 807 -8.32 24.34 7.13
N GLU A 808 -9.41 23.58 7.03
CA GLU A 808 -10.31 23.28 8.15
C GLU A 808 -9.72 22.23 9.12
N TYR A 809 -8.93 21.28 8.62
CA TYR A 809 -8.28 20.23 9.42
C TYR A 809 -7.19 20.79 10.34
N TYR A 810 -6.27 21.61 9.82
CA TYR A 810 -5.24 22.29 10.63
C TYR A 810 -5.79 23.37 11.59
N ARG A 811 -7.11 23.54 11.67
CA ARG A 811 -7.79 24.46 12.59
C ARG A 811 -8.77 23.74 13.53
N ASP A 812 -8.72 22.40 13.58
CA ASP A 812 -9.65 21.53 14.31
C ASP A 812 -11.14 21.83 14.01
N SER A 813 -11.44 22.34 12.81
CA SER A 813 -12.74 22.91 12.44
C SER A 813 -13.36 22.26 11.21
N VAL A 814 -13.10 20.96 10.99
CA VAL A 814 -13.59 20.20 9.82
C VAL A 814 -15.12 20.20 9.78
N SER A 815 -15.68 20.82 8.74
CA SER A 815 -17.11 20.84 8.49
C SER A 815 -17.65 19.46 8.11
N SER A 816 -18.91 19.19 8.46
CA SER A 816 -19.61 17.93 8.11
C SER A 816 -19.58 17.64 6.61
N ILE A 817 -19.71 18.68 5.77
CA ILE A 817 -19.59 18.58 4.30
C ILE A 817 -18.19 18.10 3.90
N CYS A 818 -17.11 18.74 4.40
CA CYS A 818 -15.75 18.32 4.07
C CYS A 818 -15.43 16.90 4.59
N SER A 819 -15.94 16.53 5.77
CA SER A 819 -15.82 15.17 6.31
C SER A 819 -16.50 14.13 5.41
N LEU A 820 -17.73 14.38 4.95
CA LEU A 820 -18.45 13.48 4.03
C LEU A 820 -17.74 13.35 2.67
N VAL A 821 -17.29 14.47 2.09
CA VAL A 821 -16.56 14.46 0.80
C VAL A 821 -15.26 13.67 0.91
N MET A 822 -14.45 13.92 1.95
CA MET A 822 -13.20 13.19 2.13
C MET A 822 -13.39 11.72 2.52
N LYS A 823 -14.48 11.38 3.23
CA LYS A 823 -14.86 9.98 3.46
C LYS A 823 -15.14 9.28 2.13
N GLN A 824 -15.89 9.90 1.21
CA GLN A 824 -16.17 9.31 -0.11
C GLN A 824 -14.88 9.16 -0.94
N VAL A 825 -14.05 10.20 -1.03
CA VAL A 825 -12.74 10.14 -1.72
C VAL A 825 -11.87 9.02 -1.14
N SER A 826 -11.76 8.91 0.19
CA SER A 826 -10.96 7.86 0.83
C SER A 826 -11.57 6.45 0.75
N THR A 827 -12.86 6.34 0.42
CA THR A 827 -13.52 5.05 0.17
C THR A 827 -13.24 4.58 -1.26
N GLU A 828 -13.33 5.48 -2.24
CA GLU A 828 -13.06 5.16 -3.66
C GLU A 828 -11.56 4.95 -3.95
N THR A 829 -10.68 5.80 -3.40
CA THR A 829 -9.21 5.67 -3.56
C THR A 829 -8.60 4.49 -2.79
N SER A 830 -9.34 3.90 -1.83
CA SER A 830 -8.86 2.86 -0.91
C SER A 830 -7.71 3.30 0.01
N ARG A 831 -7.29 2.38 0.89
CA ARG A 831 -6.05 2.47 1.70
C ARG A 831 -4.90 1.61 1.16
N PHE A 832 -5.12 0.95 0.03
CA PHE A 832 -4.18 0.04 -0.63
C PHE A 832 -3.59 0.60 -1.94
N VAL A 833 -3.91 1.85 -2.27
CA VAL A 833 -3.25 2.65 -3.30
C VAL A 833 -2.32 3.61 -2.56
N ASP A 834 -1.05 3.66 -2.93
CA ASP A 834 -0.16 4.69 -2.42
C ASP A 834 -0.52 6.05 -3.03
N LYS A 835 -0.40 7.10 -2.24
CA LYS A 835 -0.69 8.48 -2.67
C LYS A 835 0.56 9.12 -3.27
N TYR A 836 1.75 8.69 -2.87
CA TYR A 836 3.01 9.18 -3.40
C TYR A 836 3.33 8.55 -4.77
N ASP A 837 2.92 7.30 -5.04
CA ASP A 837 2.84 6.71 -6.38
C ASP A 837 1.53 5.90 -6.57
N VAL A 838 0.61 6.40 -7.40
CA VAL A 838 -0.67 5.71 -7.65
C VAL A 838 -0.56 4.43 -8.49
N THR A 839 0.64 4.05 -8.94
CA THR A 839 0.90 2.84 -9.73
C THR A 839 1.73 1.77 -9.01
N LEU A 840 2.22 2.05 -7.80
CA LEU A 840 2.92 1.04 -6.98
C LEU A 840 1.94 0.30 -6.05
N ASP A 841 2.24 -0.99 -5.81
CA ASP A 841 1.72 -1.72 -4.63
C ASP A 841 2.13 -0.93 -3.37
N VAL A 842 1.28 -0.86 -2.33
CA VAL A 842 1.69 -0.36 -1.00
C VAL A 842 2.62 -1.33 -0.28
N CYS A 843 3.51 -0.84 0.59
CA CYS A 843 4.29 -1.73 1.47
C CYS A 843 3.33 -2.47 2.40
N ILE A 844 3.37 -3.80 2.37
CA ILE A 844 2.50 -4.65 3.18
C ILE A 844 3.35 -5.21 4.33
N PRO A 845 3.01 -4.93 5.62
CA PRO A 845 3.83 -5.31 6.77
C PRO A 845 4.26 -6.77 6.77
N SER A 846 5.41 -7.07 7.39
CA SER A 846 6.13 -8.36 7.26
C SER A 846 5.27 -9.61 7.48
N VAL A 847 4.32 -9.54 8.41
CA VAL A 847 3.35 -10.62 8.75
C VAL A 847 2.44 -10.98 7.57
N LEU A 848 2.10 -10.00 6.72
CA LEU A 848 1.34 -10.23 5.48
C LEU A 848 2.29 -10.57 4.32
N SER A 849 3.49 -9.98 4.28
CA SER A 849 4.52 -10.27 3.26
C SER A 849 4.91 -11.75 3.21
N GLN A 850 4.96 -12.43 4.37
CA GLN A 850 5.18 -13.89 4.47
C GLN A 850 4.23 -14.71 3.58
N SER A 851 3.00 -14.25 3.32
CA SER A 851 2.06 -14.93 2.43
C SER A 851 2.31 -14.74 0.92
N LYS A 852 3.16 -13.77 0.52
CA LYS A 852 3.52 -13.48 -0.89
C LYS A 852 4.84 -14.15 -1.35
N VAL A 853 5.56 -14.87 -0.48
CA VAL A 853 6.88 -15.46 -0.79
C VAL A 853 6.82 -16.64 -1.80
N ILE A 854 5.63 -17.20 -2.06
CA ILE A 854 5.42 -18.37 -2.92
C ILE A 854 5.40 -18.01 -4.43
N SER A 855 6.49 -17.44 -4.98
CA SER A 855 6.84 -17.48 -6.43
C SER A 855 8.19 -16.77 -6.77
N PRO A 856 9.34 -17.46 -6.73
CA PRO A 856 10.65 -16.87 -7.05
C PRO A 856 10.99 -16.92 -8.55
N LYS A 857 10.27 -16.17 -9.42
CA LYS A 857 10.62 -16.03 -10.85
C LYS A 857 10.29 -14.66 -11.47
N GLN A 858 11.18 -13.69 -11.31
CA GLN A 858 11.83 -12.91 -12.41
C GLN A 858 12.69 -11.79 -11.82
N VAL A 859 13.93 -11.65 -12.30
CA VAL A 859 14.80 -10.52 -11.94
C VAL A 859 14.57 -9.39 -12.94
N SER A 860 13.60 -8.54 -12.61
CA SER A 860 13.58 -7.14 -13.04
C SER A 860 13.80 -6.26 -11.83
N GLU A 861 14.22 -5.01 -12.04
CA GLU A 861 14.36 -4.01 -10.97
C GLU A 861 12.98 -3.65 -10.40
N ARG A 862 12.53 -4.40 -9.39
CA ARG A 862 11.39 -3.99 -8.56
C ARG A 862 11.85 -2.89 -7.61
N ILE A 863 11.13 -1.78 -7.64
CA ILE A 863 11.21 -0.73 -6.62
C ILE A 863 10.85 -1.36 -5.27
N ASP A 864 11.73 -1.21 -4.28
CA ASP A 864 11.50 -1.74 -2.93
C ASP A 864 10.58 -0.79 -2.16
N VAL A 865 9.30 -1.11 -2.15
CA VAL A 865 8.26 -0.31 -1.49
C VAL A 865 8.48 -0.20 0.03
N CYS A 866 9.21 -1.13 0.65
CA CYS A 866 9.43 -1.15 2.11
C CYS A 866 10.77 -0.52 2.52
N ILE A 867 11.42 0.25 1.63
CA ILE A 867 12.71 0.91 1.89
C ILE A 867 12.69 1.88 3.08
N GLU A 868 11.52 2.44 3.43
CA GLU A 868 11.36 3.32 4.59
C GLU A 868 11.58 2.53 5.91
N ASP A 869 10.88 1.42 6.09
CA ASP A 869 11.03 0.52 7.24
C ASP A 869 12.48 0.05 7.39
N GLU A 870 13.10 -0.33 6.26
CA GLU A 870 14.52 -0.71 6.18
C GLU A 870 15.44 0.43 6.63
N THR A 871 15.17 1.66 6.20
CA THR A 871 15.94 2.87 6.54
C THR A 871 15.80 3.22 8.02
N VAL A 872 14.58 3.20 8.58
CA VAL A 872 14.36 3.42 10.02
C VAL A 872 15.09 2.35 10.83
N ASN A 873 14.99 1.08 10.45
CA ASN A 873 15.64 -0.01 11.17
C ASN A 873 17.18 0.05 11.06
N TYR A 874 17.72 0.46 9.91
CA TYR A 874 19.16 0.65 9.72
C TYR A 874 19.70 1.84 10.56
N LEU A 875 19.11 3.04 10.43
CA LEU A 875 19.61 4.25 11.09
C LEU A 875 19.47 4.22 12.62
N ASN A 876 18.57 3.40 13.18
CA ASN A 876 18.45 3.24 14.63
C ASN A 876 19.52 2.35 15.28
N ARG A 877 20.26 1.54 14.50
CA ARG A 877 21.30 0.66 15.06
C ARG A 877 22.40 1.46 15.76
N GLU A 878 22.91 0.94 16.87
CA GLU A 878 23.92 1.63 17.67
C GLU A 878 25.27 1.74 16.95
N ASP A 879 25.66 0.73 16.16
CA ASP A 879 26.88 0.75 15.35
C ASP A 879 26.78 1.77 14.20
N VAL A 880 25.62 1.88 13.56
CA VAL A 880 25.35 2.87 12.51
C VAL A 880 25.38 4.29 13.08
N ARG A 881 24.69 4.54 14.21
CA ARG A 881 24.72 5.86 14.87
C ARG A 881 26.12 6.27 15.32
N LYS A 882 26.91 5.32 15.86
CA LYS A 882 28.32 5.55 16.21
C LYS A 882 29.16 5.91 14.98
N ALA A 883 29.01 5.20 13.87
CA ALA A 883 29.73 5.48 12.62
C ALA A 883 29.32 6.83 11.99
N LEU A 884 28.06 7.24 12.14
CA LEU A 884 27.53 8.55 11.73
C LEU A 884 27.83 9.70 12.71
N HIS A 885 28.50 9.43 13.84
CA HIS A 885 28.67 10.37 14.96
C HIS A 885 27.34 10.93 15.54
N ALA A 886 26.23 10.28 15.20
CA ALA A 886 24.86 10.72 15.45
C ALA A 886 24.40 10.42 16.89
N ARG A 887 23.51 11.25 17.41
CA ARG A 887 23.02 11.17 18.79
C ARG A 887 21.49 11.29 18.81
N LEU A 888 20.85 10.49 19.65
CA LEU A 888 19.44 10.65 20.00
C LEU A 888 19.39 11.55 21.24
N ILE A 889 18.91 12.78 21.09
CA ILE A 889 18.78 13.79 22.15
C ILE A 889 17.37 14.37 22.01
N GLY A 890 16.62 14.44 23.12
CA GLY A 890 15.17 14.69 23.11
C GLY A 890 14.34 13.47 22.69
N VAL A 891 14.74 12.78 21.62
CA VAL A 891 14.06 11.58 21.06
C VAL A 891 14.59 10.25 21.60
N ARG A 892 13.76 9.19 21.52
CA ARG A 892 14.12 7.79 21.90
C ARG A 892 14.53 6.91 20.71
N ARG A 893 14.05 7.24 19.51
CA ARG A 893 14.25 6.55 18.23
C ARG A 893 14.48 7.64 17.17
N TRP A 894 15.26 7.35 16.13
CA TRP A 894 15.27 8.16 14.90
C TRP A 894 14.05 7.75 14.05
N GLU A 895 13.32 8.72 13.52
CA GLU A 895 12.10 8.52 12.73
C GLU A 895 12.13 9.42 11.49
N VAL A 896 11.49 9.00 10.40
CA VAL A 896 11.60 9.65 9.07
C VAL A 896 11.05 11.06 9.09
N CYS A 897 9.94 11.29 9.80
CA CYS A 897 9.39 12.61 10.06
C CYS A 897 9.20 12.80 11.58
N SER A 898 9.49 14.00 12.08
CA SER A 898 9.51 14.28 13.52
C SER A 898 8.11 14.32 14.14
N ASN A 899 7.96 13.67 15.30
CA ASN A 899 6.77 13.72 16.16
C ASN A 899 6.91 14.62 17.39
N ILE A 900 8.09 15.22 17.61
CA ILE A 900 8.34 16.20 18.69
C ILE A 900 8.29 17.66 18.21
N LEU A 901 8.16 17.87 16.90
CA LEU A 901 8.16 19.17 16.24
C LEU A 901 6.75 19.77 16.18
N ASP A 902 6.51 20.80 16.97
CA ASP A 902 5.34 21.66 16.87
C ASP A 902 5.64 22.77 15.83
N TYR A 903 5.39 22.43 14.56
CA TYR A 903 5.55 23.33 13.42
C TYR A 903 4.29 24.16 13.21
N GLU A 904 4.44 25.45 12.86
CA GLU A 904 3.32 26.31 12.48
C GLU A 904 2.78 25.87 11.11
N VAL A 905 1.84 24.92 11.15
CA VAL A 905 1.24 24.26 9.98
C VAL A 905 0.56 25.22 9.01
N LEU A 906 0.08 26.38 9.49
CA LEU A 906 -0.58 27.37 8.63
C LEU A 906 0.41 28.12 7.71
N ASN A 907 1.73 27.98 7.92
CA ASN A 907 2.73 28.45 6.97
C ASN A 907 2.56 27.85 5.57
N ILE A 908 1.95 26.67 5.44
CA ILE A 908 1.64 26.07 4.14
C ILE A 908 0.73 26.96 3.28
N GLU A 909 -0.09 27.82 3.88
CA GLU A 909 -0.97 28.76 3.18
C GLU A 909 -0.22 29.98 2.61
N ILE A 910 1.08 30.15 2.91
CA ILE A 910 1.92 31.28 2.46
C ILE A 910 2.58 30.96 1.09
N PRO A 911 2.23 31.66 0.00
CA PRO A 911 2.63 31.26 -1.35
C PRO A 911 4.08 31.66 -1.71
N THR A 912 4.99 30.69 -1.74
CA THR A 912 6.42 30.89 -2.07
C THR A 912 6.70 31.07 -3.57
N ILE A 913 5.74 30.82 -4.47
CA ILE A 913 5.86 31.10 -5.91
C ILE A 913 6.29 32.56 -6.21
N ASN A 914 5.88 33.52 -5.38
CA ASN A 914 6.29 34.93 -5.45
C ASN A 914 7.79 35.14 -5.16
N ILE A 915 8.36 34.30 -4.30
CA ILE A 915 9.78 34.28 -3.95
C ILE A 915 10.57 33.66 -5.10
N VAL A 916 10.08 32.56 -5.69
CA VAL A 916 10.63 31.97 -6.93
C VAL A 916 10.71 33.02 -8.04
N GLY A 917 9.63 33.79 -8.27
CA GLY A 917 9.63 34.92 -9.20
C GLY A 917 10.63 36.04 -8.87
N SER A 918 10.95 36.22 -7.59
CA SER A 918 11.95 37.20 -7.12
C SER A 918 13.39 36.69 -7.31
N LEU A 919 13.63 35.38 -7.21
CA LEU A 919 14.91 34.74 -7.49
C LEU A 919 15.24 34.76 -8.99
N ILE A 920 14.25 34.51 -9.85
CA ILE A 920 14.38 34.65 -11.30
C ILE A 920 14.74 36.10 -11.68
N LYS A 921 14.06 37.10 -11.09
CA LYS A 921 14.40 38.52 -11.25
C LYS A 921 15.81 38.88 -10.73
N ALA A 922 16.36 38.09 -9.81
CA ALA A 922 17.73 38.23 -9.31
C ALA A 922 18.78 37.49 -10.17
N GLY A 923 18.37 36.82 -11.25
CA GLY A 923 19.27 36.08 -12.14
C GLY A 923 19.60 34.66 -11.66
N ILE A 924 18.79 34.08 -10.77
CA ILE A 924 18.95 32.69 -10.29
C ILE A 924 18.09 31.75 -11.17
N PRO A 925 18.69 30.79 -11.89
CA PRO A 925 17.99 29.69 -12.54
C PRO A 925 17.12 28.86 -11.59
N VAL A 926 15.93 28.48 -12.07
CA VAL A 926 14.96 27.63 -11.38
C VAL A 926 14.55 26.48 -12.28
N LEU A 927 14.68 25.26 -11.77
CA LEU A 927 13.99 24.08 -12.30
C LEU A 927 12.88 23.67 -11.33
N ILE A 928 11.67 23.52 -11.83
CA ILE A 928 10.59 22.82 -11.12
C ILE A 928 10.32 21.53 -11.90
N TYR A 929 10.37 20.40 -11.22
CA TYR A 929 10.04 19.11 -11.81
C TYR A 929 8.94 18.39 -11.03
N SER A 930 8.20 17.52 -11.70
CA SER A 930 7.16 16.70 -11.08
C SER A 930 7.24 15.26 -11.60
N GLY A 931 7.11 14.28 -10.71
CA GLY A 931 6.65 12.95 -11.11
C GLY A 931 5.24 13.00 -11.68
N ASP A 932 4.90 12.07 -12.59
CA ASP A 932 3.55 11.98 -13.16
C ASP A 932 2.64 10.93 -12.48
N GLN A 933 3.16 10.15 -11.53
CA GLN A 933 2.41 9.22 -10.67
C GLN A 933 2.11 9.80 -9.27
N ASP A 934 2.61 11.01 -8.98
CA ASP A 934 2.36 11.71 -7.72
C ASP A 934 0.94 12.28 -7.63
N SER A 935 0.14 11.81 -6.68
CA SER A 935 -1.17 12.39 -6.35
C SER A 935 -1.12 13.40 -5.20
N VAL A 936 -0.02 13.43 -4.43
CA VAL A 936 0.14 14.37 -3.31
C VAL A 936 0.34 15.78 -3.83
N ILE A 937 1.26 15.99 -4.78
CA ILE A 937 1.48 17.29 -5.44
C ILE A 937 1.50 17.10 -6.97
N PRO A 938 0.32 16.89 -7.59
CA PRO A 938 0.23 16.58 -9.01
C PRO A 938 0.90 17.61 -9.92
N LEU A 939 1.49 17.10 -11.01
CA LEU A 939 2.12 17.91 -12.05
C LEU A 939 1.21 19.00 -12.61
N THR A 940 -0.12 18.84 -12.54
CA THR A 940 -1.12 19.82 -13.02
C THR A 940 -1.10 21.12 -12.20
N GLY A 941 -0.87 21.06 -10.87
CA GLY A 941 -0.67 22.22 -10.01
C GLY A 941 0.63 22.96 -10.36
N SER A 942 1.76 22.27 -10.23
CA SER A 942 3.10 22.81 -10.54
C SER A 942 3.20 23.40 -11.96
N ARG A 943 2.69 22.69 -12.99
CA ARG A 943 2.64 23.20 -14.38
C ARG A 943 1.85 24.49 -14.50
N THR A 944 0.72 24.58 -13.80
CA THR A 944 -0.14 25.78 -13.80
C THR A 944 0.57 26.97 -13.15
N LEU A 945 1.25 26.76 -12.02
CA LEU A 945 2.03 27.80 -11.35
C LEU A 945 3.22 28.27 -12.17
N VAL A 946 4.01 27.36 -12.77
CA VAL A 946 5.14 27.73 -13.63
C VAL A 946 4.67 28.52 -14.86
N HIS A 947 3.58 28.09 -15.51
CA HIS A 947 3.04 28.81 -16.65
C HIS A 947 2.52 30.22 -16.27
N ARG A 948 1.82 30.33 -15.14
CA ARG A 948 1.32 31.61 -14.60
C ARG A 948 2.49 32.55 -14.30
N LEU A 949 3.50 32.06 -13.58
CA LEU A 949 4.69 32.83 -13.21
C LEU A 949 5.47 33.28 -14.45
N ALA A 950 5.70 32.41 -15.43
CA ALA A 950 6.38 32.78 -16.68
C ALA A 950 5.66 33.93 -17.41
N LYS A 951 4.32 33.91 -17.43
CA LYS A 951 3.47 34.96 -18.02
C LYS A 951 3.54 36.27 -17.23
N GLU A 952 3.49 36.22 -15.90
CA GLU A 952 3.60 37.39 -15.02
C GLU A 952 4.98 38.06 -15.07
N LEU A 953 6.03 37.26 -15.30
CA LEU A 953 7.40 37.74 -15.50
C LEU A 953 7.69 38.21 -16.95
N GLY A 954 6.77 37.97 -17.90
CA GLY A 954 6.97 38.29 -19.31
C GLY A 954 8.04 37.43 -20.00
N LEU A 955 8.28 36.21 -19.52
CA LEU A 955 9.30 35.32 -20.07
C LEU A 955 8.80 34.61 -21.33
N ASN A 956 9.53 34.78 -22.43
CA ASN A 956 9.26 34.05 -23.68
C ASN A 956 9.62 32.56 -23.53
N THR A 957 8.71 31.69 -23.99
CA THR A 957 9.00 30.26 -24.21
C THR A 957 10.22 30.13 -25.12
N THR A 958 11.31 29.58 -24.60
CA THR A 958 12.59 29.39 -25.31
C THR A 958 12.77 27.95 -25.78
N VAL A 959 12.22 26.98 -25.03
CA VAL A 959 11.99 25.61 -25.49
C VAL A 959 10.49 25.34 -25.38
N PRO A 960 9.78 24.98 -26.47
CA PRO A 960 8.36 24.65 -26.43
C PRO A 960 8.11 23.37 -25.62
N TYR A 961 6.87 23.13 -25.21
CA TYR A 961 6.52 21.88 -24.51
C TYR A 961 6.78 20.67 -25.42
N ARG A 962 7.83 19.90 -25.13
CA ARG A 962 8.24 18.72 -25.90
C ARG A 962 8.61 17.55 -25.00
N ALA A 963 8.70 16.36 -25.58
CA ALA A 963 9.32 15.22 -24.90
C ALA A 963 10.82 15.47 -24.65
N TRP A 964 11.37 14.79 -23.65
CA TRP A 964 12.81 14.60 -23.49
C TRP A 964 13.14 13.13 -23.30
N PHE A 965 14.36 12.73 -23.65
CA PHE A 965 14.79 11.33 -23.73
C PHE A 965 15.78 10.95 -22.64
N ALA A 966 15.62 9.74 -22.11
CA ALA A 966 16.59 9.03 -21.27
C ALA A 966 16.93 7.70 -21.96
N GLY A 967 18.16 7.60 -22.48
CA GLY A 967 18.54 6.55 -23.40
C GLY A 967 17.58 6.48 -24.59
N LYS A 968 17.07 5.28 -24.89
CA LYS A 968 16.12 5.03 -26.00
C LYS A 968 14.64 5.21 -25.60
N GLN A 969 14.34 5.83 -24.47
CA GLN A 969 12.98 6.00 -23.94
C GLN A 969 12.66 7.47 -23.68
N VAL A 970 11.37 7.83 -23.74
CA VAL A 970 10.90 9.14 -23.27
C VAL A 970 11.05 9.20 -21.75
N GLY A 971 11.95 10.05 -21.27
CA GLY A 971 12.16 10.33 -19.85
C GLY A 971 11.06 11.19 -19.24
N GLY A 972 10.38 12.00 -20.06
CA GLY A 972 9.22 12.80 -19.69
C GLY A 972 9.00 13.95 -20.68
N TRP A 973 8.44 15.06 -20.20
CA TRP A 973 8.23 16.29 -20.98
C TRP A 973 8.89 17.51 -20.33
N THR A 974 9.17 18.54 -21.11
CA THR A 974 9.82 19.77 -20.62
C THR A 974 9.40 21.01 -21.40
N GLN A 975 9.45 22.16 -20.74
CA GLN A 975 9.25 23.49 -21.33
C GLN A 975 10.14 24.50 -20.60
N VAL A 976 10.80 25.40 -21.34
CA VAL A 976 11.77 26.37 -20.77
C VAL A 976 11.36 27.79 -21.14
N TYR A 977 11.40 28.70 -20.16
CA TYR A 977 11.06 30.11 -20.29
C TYR A 977 12.29 30.98 -19.98
N GLY A 978 12.65 31.85 -20.92
CA GLY A 978 13.78 32.79 -20.81
C GLY A 978 15.16 32.16 -20.52
N ASN A 979 15.35 30.85 -20.73
CA ASN A 979 16.51 30.06 -20.25
C ASN A 979 16.80 30.21 -18.74
N ILE A 980 15.80 30.57 -17.93
CA ILE A 980 15.97 30.80 -16.48
C ILE A 980 14.90 30.11 -15.62
N LEU A 981 13.72 29.81 -16.18
CA LEU A 981 12.66 29.05 -15.53
C LEU A 981 12.33 27.83 -16.38
N SER A 982 12.59 26.64 -15.86
CA SER A 982 12.32 25.36 -16.55
C SER A 982 11.25 24.57 -15.81
N PHE A 983 10.32 23.98 -16.56
CA PHE A 983 9.44 22.92 -16.09
C PHE A 983 9.84 21.59 -16.71
N ALA A 984 9.76 20.51 -15.95
CA ALA A 984 9.89 19.15 -16.45
C ALA A 984 8.92 18.19 -15.76
N THR A 985 8.46 17.16 -16.46
CA THR A 985 7.94 15.96 -15.83
C THR A 985 8.96 14.83 -15.94
N ILE A 986 8.97 13.93 -14.96
CA ILE A 986 9.65 12.65 -15.02
C ILE A 986 8.55 11.58 -15.17
N ARG A 987 8.63 10.80 -16.26
CA ARG A 987 7.62 9.80 -16.60
C ARG A 987 7.76 8.56 -15.71
N GLY A 988 6.65 8.05 -15.21
CA GLY A 988 6.57 6.89 -14.31
C GLY A 988 7.16 7.16 -12.93
N ALA A 989 7.23 8.42 -12.50
CA ALA A 989 7.81 8.82 -11.22
C ALA A 989 6.75 9.21 -10.20
N SER A 990 6.99 8.77 -8.97
CA SER A 990 6.31 9.12 -7.73
C SER A 990 6.57 10.57 -7.28
N HIS A 991 6.13 10.90 -6.07
CA HIS A 991 6.55 12.07 -5.29
C HIS A 991 8.08 12.12 -5.16
N GLU A 992 8.66 11.05 -4.60
CA GLU A 992 10.09 10.78 -4.52
C GLU A 992 10.67 10.33 -5.88
N ALA A 993 10.65 11.22 -6.86
CA ALA A 993 11.06 10.91 -8.23
C ALA A 993 12.47 10.26 -8.40
N PRO A 994 13.48 10.52 -7.55
CA PRO A 994 14.76 9.81 -7.59
C PRO A 994 14.73 8.37 -7.04
N PHE A 995 13.76 8.04 -6.18
CA PHE A 995 13.55 6.67 -5.71
C PHE A 995 12.89 5.81 -6.80
N SER A 996 11.80 6.31 -7.40
CA SER A 996 10.98 5.60 -8.41
C SER A 996 11.55 5.60 -9.83
N GLN A 997 12.21 6.68 -10.26
CA GLN A 997 12.82 6.79 -11.60
C GLN A 997 14.29 7.25 -11.54
N PRO A 998 15.17 6.46 -10.90
CA PRO A 998 16.53 6.85 -10.54
C PRO A 998 17.39 7.31 -11.75
N GLU A 999 17.40 6.57 -12.86
CA GLU A 999 18.18 6.95 -14.06
C GLU A 999 17.70 8.29 -14.65
N ARG A 1000 16.38 8.46 -14.79
CA ARG A 1000 15.75 9.67 -15.36
C ARG A 1000 16.01 10.87 -14.47
N SER A 1001 15.89 10.69 -13.16
CA SER A 1001 16.20 11.68 -12.14
C SER A 1001 17.67 12.15 -12.21
N LEU A 1002 18.62 11.21 -12.25
CA LEU A 1002 20.06 11.55 -12.38
C LEU A 1002 20.34 12.32 -13.70
N MET A 1003 19.72 11.94 -14.81
CA MET A 1003 19.89 12.65 -16.09
C MET A 1003 19.32 14.07 -16.05
N LEU A 1004 18.17 14.26 -15.40
CA LEU A 1004 17.55 15.58 -15.19
C LEU A 1004 18.44 16.46 -14.30
N PHE A 1005 18.92 15.92 -13.18
CA PHE A 1005 19.84 16.59 -12.27
C PHE A 1005 21.15 17.00 -12.96
N LYS A 1006 21.76 16.09 -13.74
CA LYS A 1006 22.96 16.39 -14.52
C LYS A 1006 22.74 17.54 -15.51
N SER A 1007 21.63 17.51 -16.26
CA SER A 1007 21.30 18.55 -17.24
C SER A 1007 21.13 19.92 -16.58
N PHE A 1008 20.51 19.95 -15.39
CA PHE A 1008 20.36 21.14 -14.56
C PHE A 1008 21.71 21.71 -14.08
N LEU A 1009 22.59 20.87 -13.51
CA LEU A 1009 23.92 21.30 -13.05
C LEU A 1009 24.80 21.83 -14.20
N GLU A 1010 24.70 21.21 -15.38
CA GLU A 1010 25.43 21.63 -16.58
C GLU A 1010 24.81 22.87 -17.27
N GLY A 1011 23.65 23.36 -16.81
CA GLY A 1011 22.94 24.50 -17.40
C GLY A 1011 22.37 24.22 -18.80
N LYS A 1012 22.08 22.95 -19.12
CA LYS A 1012 21.64 22.48 -20.45
C LYS A 1012 20.15 22.17 -20.46
N HIS A 1013 19.55 22.24 -21.65
CA HIS A 1013 18.20 21.70 -21.89
C HIS A 1013 18.23 20.17 -21.86
N LEU A 1014 17.14 19.54 -21.40
CA LEU A 1014 16.99 18.08 -21.37
C LEU A 1014 17.04 17.48 -22.78
N PRO A 1015 17.61 16.28 -22.99
CA PRO A 1015 17.88 15.73 -24.33
C PRO A 1015 16.65 15.68 -25.24
N GLU A 1016 16.82 16.07 -26.50
CA GLU A 1016 15.76 16.04 -27.53
C GLU A 1016 15.78 14.78 -28.40
N VAL A 1017 16.91 14.07 -28.40
CA VAL A 1017 17.17 12.83 -29.15
C VAL A 1017 18.02 11.88 -28.29
N PHE A 1018 18.11 10.62 -28.72
CA PHE A 1018 18.87 9.53 -28.11
C PHE A 1018 20.33 9.47 -28.60
#